data_AF-A0A954K641-F1
#
_entry.id   AF-A0A954K641-F1
#
_cell.length_a   1.000
_cell.length_b   1.000
_cell.length_c   1.000
_cell.angle_alpha   90.00
_cell.angle_beta   90.00
_cell.angle_gamma   90.00
#
_symmetry.space_group_name_H-M   'P 1'
#
loop_
_entity.id
_entity.type
_entity.pdbx_description
1 polymer ?
#
loop_
_entity_poly.entity_id
_entity_poly.type
_entity_poly.pdbx_seq_one_letter_code
_entity_poly.pdbx_strand_id
1 'polypeptide(L)'
;GERDLHFENMLKETIFAATTEIRKSLGDKDWCVSVFADNAGVITFDDKQDVCFKVETHNHPSALEPYGGANTGLGGVIRDPLGTGLGGKPVCNTDVFCFAPPEIPYSELPAGVLHPKAVATGVVSGVRDYGNRMGIPTVNGAVYFDERYLGNPLVYCGNVAMLPVGKSKKQQAQPGHYIVAVGGRTGRDGIHGATFSSAELTSESEMLSGGAVQIGNAITEKMLLDVILEARDKELFSAITDCGAGGFSSAVGEMGEKTGAEVWLDQCPLKYAGLSYTEIWISEAQERMVLAVPPENWEAFEKICAGEGVEASVIGKFTDTNHLVLKYQDQVVADLEMAFLHDGRPPVVREAVYKTPAFTPLTPPQRDNYTKDLTSILGSLNVCSKEWIIRQYDQEVQAGSVVKPLVGVQNDGPSDAAVVRPDLTSTRGLVISCGMNPRYGDLNTHWMAASAIDEAIRNCVAVGADPAKIAILDNFCWGNTDRPETLGSLVAAALACQEFSIAYGSPFISGKDSLYNEYSFENEQGEKETVAIPSSLLISAIGQIADVSHAVTMDVKAPGNRIFMVGTTHNELGGSHFALVNQLEGGQVPQVDKEEAPEIFKALHLAIQKQLIRSCHDLSEGGLAVAAAEMAFAGGYGMKLDPTRLPEALELSTPSLLFSESNTRFLLEVQLDKMDALYECFGDLPLFDIGEVIGTRQFTIKGTSGGTAISASLDELKAAWKNPLAWD
;
A
#
# COMPACT_ATOMS: atom_id res chain seq x y z
N GLY A 1 28.09 -4.16 -17.36
CA GLY A 1 28.89 -5.40 -17.41
C GLY A 1 28.09 -6.49 -16.74
N GLU A 2 28.35 -7.76 -17.05
CA GLU A 2 27.78 -8.88 -16.29
C GLU A 2 28.22 -8.74 -14.84
N ARG A 3 27.25 -8.84 -13.91
CA ARG A 3 27.46 -8.73 -12.47
C ARG A 3 26.89 -9.99 -11.85
N ASP A 4 27.77 -10.86 -11.36
CA ASP A 4 27.36 -12.03 -10.60
C ASP A 4 27.20 -11.62 -9.13
N LEU A 5 26.01 -11.86 -8.58
CA LEU A 5 25.66 -11.59 -7.20
C LEU A 5 25.25 -12.89 -6.52
N HIS A 6 25.64 -13.05 -5.26
CA HIS A 6 25.24 -14.18 -4.42
C HIS A 6 24.60 -13.63 -3.15
N PHE A 7 23.43 -14.17 -2.80
CA PHE A 7 22.68 -13.81 -1.61
C PHE A 7 22.41 -15.09 -0.80
N GLU A 8 22.67 -15.04 0.51
CA GLU A 8 22.17 -16.03 1.46
C GLU A 8 20.69 -15.78 1.76
N ASN A 9 20.29 -14.51 1.86
CA ASN A 9 18.90 -14.10 1.91
C ASN A 9 18.76 -12.71 1.28
N MET A 10 18.16 -12.69 0.08
CA MET A 10 18.07 -11.49 -0.74
C MET A 10 17.39 -10.31 -0.01
N LEU A 11 16.26 -10.53 0.68
CA LEU A 11 15.55 -9.45 1.39
C LEU A 11 16.33 -8.95 2.62
N LYS A 12 17.01 -9.85 3.35
CA LYS A 12 17.87 -9.44 4.48
C LYS A 12 19.06 -8.60 4.02
N GLU A 13 19.63 -8.93 2.87
CA GLU A 13 20.81 -8.27 2.31
C GLU A 13 20.49 -7.02 1.47
N THR A 14 19.20 -6.77 1.18
CA THR A 14 18.72 -5.58 0.48
C THR A 14 17.86 -4.70 1.39
N ILE A 15 16.59 -5.05 1.58
CA ILE A 15 15.58 -4.30 2.33
C ILE A 15 15.99 -4.09 3.80
N PHE A 16 16.33 -5.16 4.51
CA PHE A 16 16.67 -5.07 5.94
C PHE A 16 18.02 -4.37 6.14
N ALA A 17 18.96 -4.61 5.22
CA ALA A 17 20.27 -3.98 5.23
C ALA A 17 20.15 -2.46 5.08
N ALA A 18 19.29 -1.98 4.17
CA ALA A 18 19.00 -0.56 4.00
C ALA A 18 18.47 0.08 5.29
N THR A 19 17.44 -0.50 5.91
CA THR A 19 16.92 -0.01 7.19
C THR A 19 18.00 -0.02 8.28
N THR A 20 18.82 -1.07 8.34
CA THR A 20 19.92 -1.14 9.31
C THR A 20 20.95 -0.02 9.09
N GLU A 21 21.27 0.30 7.85
CA GLU A 21 22.20 1.38 7.50
C GLU A 21 21.63 2.76 7.85
N ILE A 22 20.38 3.03 7.48
CA ILE A 22 19.67 4.27 7.80
C ILE A 22 19.60 4.47 9.32
N ARG A 23 19.22 3.44 10.07
CA ARG A 23 19.16 3.53 11.54
C ARG A 23 20.53 3.85 12.15
N LYS A 24 21.60 3.26 11.62
CA LYS A 24 22.98 3.59 12.05
C LYS A 24 23.35 5.03 11.73
N SER A 25 22.96 5.55 10.56
CA SER A 25 23.26 6.94 10.17
C SER A 25 22.47 7.97 11.00
N LEU A 26 21.26 7.62 11.46
CA LEU A 26 20.45 8.45 12.34
C LEU A 26 21.01 8.55 13.77
N GLY A 27 21.67 7.51 14.28
CA GLY A 27 22.25 7.51 15.62
C GLY A 27 21.21 7.80 16.70
N ASP A 28 21.45 8.82 17.53
CA ASP A 28 20.51 9.25 18.59
C ASP A 28 19.16 9.78 18.05
N LYS A 29 19.05 10.01 16.74
CA LYS A 29 17.80 10.40 16.06
C LYS A 29 17.02 9.22 15.50
N ASP A 30 17.49 7.98 15.69
CA ASP A 30 16.74 6.78 15.31
C ASP A 30 15.36 6.80 15.97
N TRP A 31 14.34 6.59 15.16
CA TRP A 31 12.94 6.63 15.53
C TRP A 31 12.22 5.34 15.10
N CYS A 32 12.95 4.34 14.60
CA CYS A 32 12.46 2.99 14.41
C CYS A 32 12.47 2.25 15.75
N VAL A 33 11.31 1.72 16.16
CA VAL A 33 11.14 1.07 17.46
C VAL A 33 11.21 -0.45 17.35
N SER A 34 10.40 -1.03 16.47
CA SER A 34 10.36 -2.47 16.18
C SER A 34 10.16 -2.65 14.68
N VAL A 35 11.17 -3.17 13.99
CA VAL A 35 11.15 -3.35 12.53
C VAL A 35 11.56 -4.78 12.21
N PHE A 36 10.79 -5.45 11.35
CA PHE A 36 11.00 -6.85 10.98
C PHE A 36 11.09 -7.85 12.15
N ALA A 37 10.37 -7.57 13.24
CA ALA A 37 10.40 -8.37 14.47
C ALA A 37 9.01 -8.72 15.00
N ASP A 38 7.96 -8.22 14.36
CA ASP A 38 6.57 -8.37 14.79
C ASP A 38 5.63 -8.27 13.56
N ASN A 39 4.31 -8.40 13.77
CA ASN A 39 3.31 -8.43 12.71
C ASN A 39 3.24 -7.13 11.89
N ALA A 40 3.62 -5.99 12.50
CA ALA A 40 3.72 -4.69 11.84
C ALA A 40 5.02 -3.96 12.20
N GLY A 41 5.41 -3.02 11.35
CA GLY A 41 6.54 -2.11 11.60
C GLY A 41 6.13 -0.99 12.54
N VAL A 42 6.96 -0.69 13.54
CA VAL A 42 6.71 0.31 14.59
C VAL A 42 7.76 1.41 14.57
N ILE A 43 7.28 2.65 14.57
CA ILE A 43 8.07 3.88 14.60
C ILE A 43 7.54 4.82 15.69
N THR A 44 8.38 5.69 16.22
CA THR A 44 7.98 6.66 17.24
C THR A 44 7.11 7.74 16.63
N PHE A 45 5.91 7.94 17.15
CA PHE A 45 5.09 9.11 16.82
C PHE A 45 5.50 10.28 17.69
N ASP A 46 5.43 10.19 19.01
CA ASP A 46 5.87 11.23 19.95
C ASP A 46 6.44 10.64 21.26
N ASP A 47 6.50 11.43 22.33
CA ASP A 47 7.02 10.99 23.63
C ASP A 47 6.09 10.03 24.38
N LYS A 48 4.83 9.90 23.94
CA LYS A 48 3.79 9.09 24.59
C LYS A 48 3.31 7.94 23.73
N GLN A 49 3.36 8.09 22.41
CA GLN A 49 2.85 7.10 21.47
C GLN A 49 3.88 6.73 20.40
N ASP A 50 3.91 5.45 20.07
CA ASP A 50 4.43 4.91 18.84
C ASP A 50 3.25 4.72 17.86
N VAL A 51 3.58 4.52 16.58
CA VAL A 51 2.63 4.18 15.51
C VAL A 51 3.16 2.96 14.77
N CYS A 52 2.25 2.07 14.38
CA CYS A 52 2.56 0.94 13.52
C CYS A 52 1.76 0.99 12.23
N PHE A 53 2.37 0.46 11.16
CA PHE A 53 1.77 0.37 9.85
C PHE A 53 2.09 -0.98 9.22
N LYS A 54 1.06 -1.60 8.64
CA LYS A 54 1.14 -2.85 7.90
C LYS A 54 0.27 -2.77 6.66
N VAL A 55 0.76 -3.39 5.59
CA VAL A 55 0.01 -3.64 4.35
C VAL A 55 0.17 -5.13 4.04
N GLU A 56 -0.92 -5.75 3.62
CA GLU A 56 -1.03 -7.16 3.27
C GLU A 56 -1.72 -7.30 1.91
N THR A 57 -1.63 -8.49 1.32
CA THR A 57 -2.25 -8.83 0.03
C THR A 57 -3.24 -9.97 0.17
N HIS A 58 -4.34 -9.94 -0.59
CA HIS A 58 -5.35 -11.00 -0.55
C HIS A 58 -5.84 -11.43 -1.96
N ASN A 59 -4.90 -11.53 -2.90
CA ASN A 59 -5.11 -11.66 -4.35
C ASN A 59 -5.95 -12.87 -4.77
N HIS A 60 -5.45 -14.10 -4.55
CA HIS A 60 -6.11 -15.32 -5.04
C HIS A 60 -7.53 -15.52 -4.50
N PRO A 61 -7.81 -15.31 -3.19
CA PRO A 61 -9.18 -15.41 -2.70
C PRO A 61 -10.09 -14.34 -3.30
N SER A 62 -9.59 -13.12 -3.52
CA SER A 62 -10.35 -12.06 -4.21
C SER A 62 -10.58 -12.32 -5.70
N ALA A 63 -9.79 -13.18 -6.33
CA ALA A 63 -10.04 -13.65 -7.70
C ALA A 63 -11.26 -14.58 -7.77
N LEU A 64 -11.46 -15.42 -6.75
CA LEU A 64 -12.51 -16.44 -6.72
C LEU A 64 -13.81 -15.95 -6.06
N GLU A 65 -13.72 -15.27 -4.93
CA GLU A 65 -14.86 -14.70 -4.21
C GLU A 65 -14.48 -13.27 -3.78
N PRO A 66 -14.70 -12.28 -4.66
CA PRO A 66 -14.16 -10.93 -4.52
C PRO A 66 -14.59 -10.22 -3.23
N TYR A 67 -15.84 -10.43 -2.78
CA TYR A 67 -16.35 -9.77 -1.57
C TYR A 67 -15.66 -10.32 -0.32
N GLY A 68 -15.74 -11.63 -0.09
CA GLY A 68 -15.15 -12.31 1.05
C GLY A 68 -13.64 -12.18 1.08
N GLY A 69 -12.96 -12.37 -0.05
CA GLY A 69 -11.50 -12.23 -0.14
C GLY A 69 -11.00 -10.85 0.30
N ALA A 70 -11.64 -9.76 -0.17
CA ALA A 70 -11.25 -8.41 0.23
C ALA A 70 -11.68 -8.08 1.67
N ASN A 71 -12.84 -8.57 2.08
CA ASN A 71 -13.38 -8.43 3.43
C ASN A 71 -12.45 -9.06 4.48
N THR A 72 -11.99 -10.29 4.25
CA THR A 72 -11.03 -10.97 5.14
C THR A 72 -9.62 -10.41 5.00
N GLY A 73 -9.24 -9.90 3.81
CA GLY A 73 -7.99 -9.17 3.63
C GLY A 73 -7.90 -7.94 4.52
N LEU A 74 -8.97 -7.14 4.59
CA LEU A 74 -9.00 -5.97 5.48
C LEU A 74 -9.06 -6.37 6.97
N GLY A 75 -9.86 -7.37 7.34
CA GLY A 75 -9.89 -7.85 8.73
C GLY A 75 -8.55 -8.41 9.19
N GLY A 76 -7.90 -9.23 8.35
CA GLY A 76 -6.57 -9.77 8.61
C GLY A 76 -5.55 -8.67 8.93
N VAL A 77 -5.44 -7.66 8.07
CA VAL A 77 -4.47 -6.58 8.28
C VAL A 77 -4.83 -5.66 9.45
N ILE A 78 -6.09 -5.58 9.90
CA ILE A 78 -6.44 -4.87 11.14
C ILE A 78 -5.93 -5.65 12.36
N ARG A 79 -5.98 -6.98 12.32
CA ARG A 79 -5.47 -7.84 13.39
C ARG A 79 -3.95 -7.79 13.50
N ASP A 80 -3.22 -7.47 12.44
CA ASP A 80 -1.75 -7.35 12.48
C ASP A 80 -1.26 -6.26 13.46
N PRO A 81 -1.67 -4.97 13.33
CA PRO A 81 -1.40 -3.96 14.35
C PRO A 81 -2.02 -4.25 15.73
N LEU A 82 -3.18 -4.90 15.78
CA LEU A 82 -3.78 -5.34 17.04
C LEU A 82 -2.98 -6.46 17.73
N GLY A 83 -2.25 -7.25 16.94
CA GLY A 83 -1.31 -8.28 17.39
C GLY A 83 0.10 -7.75 17.60
N THR A 84 0.41 -6.52 17.20
CA THR A 84 1.75 -5.92 17.32
C THR A 84 2.00 -5.40 18.74
N GLY A 85 3.16 -5.74 19.32
CA GLY A 85 3.46 -5.43 20.71
C GLY A 85 2.41 -6.03 21.64
N LEU A 86 1.79 -5.20 22.47
CA LEU A 86 0.66 -5.58 23.33
C LEU A 86 -0.69 -5.05 22.82
N GLY A 87 -0.76 -4.69 21.53
CA GLY A 87 -1.97 -4.35 20.80
C GLY A 87 -2.12 -2.87 20.49
N GLY A 88 -1.99 -2.52 19.21
CA GLY A 88 -2.21 -1.18 18.66
C GLY A 88 -3.69 -0.87 18.48
N LYS A 89 -4.07 0.39 18.67
CA LYS A 89 -5.42 0.90 18.37
C LYS A 89 -5.49 1.38 16.92
N PRO A 90 -6.23 0.72 16.03
CA PRO A 90 -6.39 1.15 14.64
C PRO A 90 -6.96 2.57 14.51
N VAL A 91 -6.37 3.35 13.60
CA VAL A 91 -6.76 4.75 13.32
C VAL A 91 -7.24 4.95 11.90
N CYS A 92 -6.60 4.30 10.91
CA CYS A 92 -7.07 4.37 9.52
C CYS A 92 -6.62 3.16 8.71
N ASN A 93 -7.37 2.87 7.65
CA ASN A 93 -7.08 1.86 6.65
C ASN A 93 -6.57 2.50 5.35
N THR A 94 -5.88 1.71 4.54
CA THR A 94 -5.52 2.03 3.16
C THR A 94 -5.90 0.89 2.22
N ASP A 95 -6.13 1.18 0.95
CA ASP A 95 -6.36 0.16 -0.07
C ASP A 95 -5.70 0.46 -1.41
N VAL A 96 -5.12 -0.54 -2.05
CA VAL A 96 -4.66 -0.41 -3.43
C VAL A 96 -5.17 -1.59 -4.22
N PHE A 97 -5.72 -1.34 -5.41
CA PHE A 97 -6.30 -2.39 -6.23
C PHE A 97 -5.73 -2.40 -7.65
N CYS A 98 -5.49 -3.61 -8.17
CA CYS A 98 -5.16 -3.82 -9.56
C CYS A 98 -6.21 -4.71 -10.22
N PHE A 99 -6.87 -4.21 -11.27
CA PHE A 99 -7.93 -4.92 -11.97
C PHE A 99 -7.70 -4.98 -13.48
N ALA A 100 -8.31 -5.96 -14.14
CA ALA A 100 -8.47 -5.89 -15.59
C ALA A 100 -9.52 -4.83 -15.98
N PRO A 101 -9.49 -4.28 -17.20
CA PRO A 101 -10.49 -3.32 -17.66
C PRO A 101 -11.93 -3.81 -17.46
N PRO A 102 -12.83 -2.96 -16.92
CA PRO A 102 -14.20 -3.34 -16.57
C PRO A 102 -15.11 -3.55 -17.80
N GLU A 103 -14.68 -3.12 -18.99
CA GLU A 103 -15.44 -3.18 -20.24
C GLU A 103 -15.08 -4.40 -21.11
N ILE A 104 -14.25 -5.33 -20.61
CA ILE A 104 -13.92 -6.56 -21.34
C ILE A 104 -15.21 -7.34 -21.66
N PRO A 105 -15.48 -7.68 -22.94
CA PRO A 105 -16.66 -8.45 -23.31
C PRO A 105 -16.68 -9.85 -22.67
N TYR A 106 -17.84 -10.30 -22.22
CA TYR A 106 -18.02 -11.67 -21.68
C TYR A 106 -17.53 -12.78 -22.63
N SER A 107 -17.59 -12.55 -23.94
CA SER A 107 -17.11 -13.51 -24.95
C SER A 107 -15.59 -13.66 -25.00
N GLU A 108 -14.84 -12.74 -24.40
CA GLU A 108 -13.37 -12.74 -24.35
C GLU A 108 -12.84 -13.27 -23.01
N LEU A 109 -13.73 -13.60 -22.06
CA LEU A 109 -13.32 -14.09 -20.75
C LEU A 109 -12.85 -15.56 -20.83
N PRO A 110 -11.67 -15.88 -20.27
CA PRO A 110 -11.25 -17.26 -20.10
C PRO A 110 -12.20 -18.06 -19.19
N ALA A 111 -12.26 -19.37 -19.40
CA ALA A 111 -13.06 -20.25 -18.54
C ALA A 111 -12.61 -20.15 -17.08
N GLY A 112 -13.58 -20.01 -16.16
CA GLY A 112 -13.34 -19.87 -14.71
C GLY A 112 -13.01 -18.46 -14.22
N VAL A 113 -12.88 -17.47 -15.12
CA VAL A 113 -12.58 -16.08 -14.75
C VAL A 113 -13.86 -15.29 -14.51
N LEU A 114 -13.94 -14.63 -13.36
CA LEU A 114 -15.00 -13.66 -13.08
C LEU A 114 -14.84 -12.39 -13.91
N HIS A 115 -15.95 -11.80 -14.33
CA HIS A 115 -15.94 -10.55 -15.08
C HIS A 115 -15.26 -9.43 -14.27
N PRO A 116 -14.32 -8.65 -14.84
CA PRO A 116 -13.51 -7.68 -14.07
C PRO A 116 -14.33 -6.64 -13.30
N LYS A 117 -15.43 -6.15 -13.89
CA LYS A 117 -16.37 -5.26 -13.19
C LYS A 117 -16.99 -5.92 -11.95
N ALA A 118 -17.33 -7.21 -12.01
CA ALA A 118 -17.87 -7.93 -10.86
C ALA A 118 -16.81 -8.08 -9.75
N VAL A 119 -15.57 -8.42 -10.14
CA VAL A 119 -14.42 -8.47 -9.22
C VAL A 119 -14.23 -7.13 -8.52
N ALA A 120 -14.11 -6.03 -9.28
CA ALA A 120 -13.92 -4.70 -8.73
C ALA A 120 -15.05 -4.29 -7.77
N THR A 121 -16.32 -4.49 -8.17
CA THR A 121 -17.46 -4.16 -7.30
C THR A 121 -17.53 -5.00 -6.02
N GLY A 122 -17.14 -6.28 -6.09
CA GLY A 122 -17.12 -7.17 -4.95
C GLY A 122 -16.01 -6.82 -3.97
N VAL A 123 -14.78 -6.60 -4.47
CA VAL A 123 -13.64 -6.15 -3.66
C VAL A 123 -13.97 -4.85 -2.92
N VAL A 124 -14.44 -3.83 -3.65
CA VAL A 124 -14.82 -2.53 -3.06
C VAL A 124 -15.90 -2.69 -2.00
N SER A 125 -16.91 -3.53 -2.26
CA SER A 125 -17.96 -3.82 -1.28
C SER A 125 -17.42 -4.53 -0.05
N GLY A 126 -16.48 -5.47 -0.21
CA GLY A 126 -15.85 -6.21 0.89
C GLY A 126 -15.07 -5.31 1.85
N VAL A 127 -14.22 -4.44 1.29
CA VAL A 127 -13.44 -3.42 2.03
C VAL A 127 -14.38 -2.44 2.74
N ARG A 128 -15.36 -1.88 2.02
CA ARG A 128 -16.37 -0.98 2.58
C ARG A 128 -17.04 -1.60 3.80
N ASP A 129 -17.55 -2.80 3.63
CA ASP A 129 -18.41 -3.46 4.62
C ASP A 129 -17.64 -3.84 5.88
N TYR A 130 -16.35 -4.17 5.78
CA TYR A 130 -15.53 -4.47 6.95
C TYR A 130 -15.06 -3.19 7.65
N GLY A 131 -14.42 -2.26 6.92
CA GLY A 131 -13.87 -1.03 7.49
C GLY A 131 -14.92 -0.14 8.15
N ASN A 132 -16.06 0.07 7.48
CA ASN A 132 -17.14 0.90 8.01
C ASN A 132 -17.76 0.29 9.29
N ARG A 133 -17.91 -1.04 9.35
CA ARG A 133 -18.47 -1.73 10.53
C ARG A 133 -17.47 -1.80 11.69
N MET A 134 -16.16 -1.84 11.39
CA MET A 134 -15.10 -1.66 12.39
C MET A 134 -15.02 -0.23 12.92
N GLY A 135 -15.60 0.76 12.21
CA GLY A 135 -15.46 2.17 12.58
C GLY A 135 -14.03 2.67 12.42
N ILE A 136 -13.36 2.22 11.35
CA ILE A 136 -12.01 2.66 10.98
C ILE A 136 -12.11 3.26 9.57
N PRO A 137 -11.72 4.53 9.37
CA PRO A 137 -11.86 5.18 8.07
C PRO A 137 -10.82 4.63 7.08
N THR A 138 -11.20 4.47 5.82
CA THR A 138 -10.25 4.17 4.72
C THR A 138 -9.84 5.49 4.07
N VAL A 139 -8.58 5.89 4.24
CA VAL A 139 -8.16 7.28 4.02
C VAL A 139 -7.20 7.49 2.85
N ASN A 140 -6.56 6.44 2.34
CA ASN A 140 -5.61 6.55 1.24
C ASN A 140 -5.62 5.29 0.38
N GLY A 141 -5.35 5.44 -0.92
CA GLY A 141 -5.34 4.33 -1.84
C GLY A 141 -5.10 4.71 -3.30
N ALA A 142 -5.03 3.70 -4.15
CA ALA A 142 -4.85 3.84 -5.60
C ALA A 142 -5.48 2.67 -6.37
N VAL A 143 -5.81 2.89 -7.65
CA VAL A 143 -6.39 1.84 -8.50
C VAL A 143 -5.74 1.84 -9.87
N TYR A 144 -5.21 0.68 -10.25
CA TYR A 144 -4.52 0.45 -11.51
C TYR A 144 -5.26 -0.58 -12.36
N PHE A 145 -5.26 -0.35 -13.65
CA PHE A 145 -5.89 -1.18 -14.65
C PHE A 145 -4.86 -1.63 -15.70
N ASP A 146 -4.81 -2.94 -15.92
CA ASP A 146 -4.03 -3.61 -16.96
C ASP A 146 -4.72 -4.93 -17.30
N GLU A 147 -4.78 -5.29 -18.58
CA GLU A 147 -5.42 -6.52 -19.05
C GLU A 147 -4.81 -7.77 -18.39
N ARG A 148 -3.53 -7.72 -18.00
CA ARG A 148 -2.80 -8.84 -17.37
C ARG A 148 -3.23 -9.15 -15.94
N TYR A 149 -4.06 -8.32 -15.31
CA TYR A 149 -4.72 -8.65 -14.04
C TYR A 149 -5.99 -9.50 -14.24
N LEU A 150 -6.29 -9.92 -15.47
CA LEU A 150 -7.43 -10.79 -15.76
C LEU A 150 -7.22 -12.18 -15.16
N GLY A 151 -8.19 -12.64 -14.37
CA GLY A 151 -8.10 -13.90 -13.62
C GLY A 151 -7.26 -13.82 -12.34
N ASN A 152 -6.44 -12.78 -12.15
CA ASN A 152 -5.69 -12.55 -10.92
C ASN A 152 -5.56 -11.05 -10.58
N PRO A 153 -6.54 -10.48 -9.85
CA PRO A 153 -6.47 -9.10 -9.37
C PRO A 153 -5.47 -8.99 -8.21
N LEU A 154 -4.91 -7.80 -8.01
CA LEU A 154 -4.15 -7.50 -6.79
C LEU A 154 -5.02 -6.71 -5.83
N VAL A 155 -5.10 -7.17 -4.58
CA VAL A 155 -5.89 -6.54 -3.53
C VAL A 155 -5.00 -6.31 -2.32
N TYR A 156 -4.53 -5.08 -2.18
CA TYR A 156 -3.73 -4.63 -1.06
C TYR A 156 -4.63 -3.96 -0.03
N CYS A 157 -4.54 -4.39 1.22
CA CYS A 157 -5.21 -3.77 2.36
C CYS A 157 -4.16 -3.35 3.39
N GLY A 158 -4.27 -2.16 3.96
CA GLY A 158 -3.37 -1.67 5.00
C GLY A 158 -4.08 -1.12 6.21
N ASN A 159 -3.40 -1.11 7.35
CA ASN A 159 -3.89 -0.52 8.61
C ASN A 159 -2.77 0.19 9.38
N VAL A 160 -3.09 1.40 9.85
CA VAL A 160 -2.25 2.20 10.75
C VAL A 160 -2.88 2.21 12.14
N ALA A 161 -2.08 1.97 13.18
CA ALA A 161 -2.54 1.96 14.57
C ALA A 161 -1.57 2.67 15.53
N MET A 162 -2.12 3.23 16.61
CA MET A 162 -1.35 3.87 17.69
C MET A 162 -1.08 2.91 18.84
N LEU A 163 0.12 2.97 19.39
CA LEU A 163 0.54 2.12 20.49
C LEU A 163 1.22 2.96 21.58
N PRO A 164 0.87 2.82 22.87
CA PRO A 164 1.57 3.57 23.91
C PRO A 164 3.06 3.21 23.97
N VAL A 165 3.93 4.21 24.16
CA VAL A 165 5.37 3.97 24.35
C VAL A 165 5.57 2.98 25.50
N GLY A 166 6.44 2.00 25.27
CA GLY A 166 6.69 0.89 26.21
C GLY A 166 5.79 -0.33 26.03
N LYS A 167 4.79 -0.27 25.14
CA LYS A 167 3.94 -1.42 24.78
C LYS A 167 4.28 -2.04 23.41
N SER A 168 5.30 -1.50 22.72
CA SER A 168 5.78 -1.92 21.40
C SER A 168 6.60 -3.21 21.37
N LYS A 169 6.92 -3.78 22.53
CA LYS A 169 7.65 -5.04 22.64
C LYS A 169 6.78 -6.08 23.33
N LYS A 170 6.61 -7.22 22.68
CA LYS A 170 6.08 -8.44 23.31
C LYS A 170 7.05 -8.93 24.36
N GLN A 171 6.54 -9.45 25.47
CA GLN A 171 7.34 -10.31 26.32
C GLN A 171 7.32 -11.72 25.71
N GLN A 172 8.42 -12.47 25.83
CA GLN A 172 8.40 -13.89 25.48
C GLN A 172 7.32 -14.58 26.33
N ALA A 173 6.49 -15.42 25.72
CA ALA A 173 5.57 -16.27 26.48
C ALA A 173 6.36 -17.09 27.51
N GLN A 174 5.91 -17.13 28.76
CA GLN A 174 6.64 -17.80 29.83
C GLN A 174 6.05 -19.19 30.12
N PRO A 175 6.88 -20.16 30.53
CA PRO A 175 6.38 -21.44 31.02
C PRO A 175 5.31 -21.26 32.10
N GLY A 176 4.18 -21.96 31.94
CA GLY A 176 3.04 -21.86 32.85
C GLY A 176 1.99 -20.81 32.49
N HIS A 177 2.28 -19.85 31.59
CA HIS A 177 1.25 -18.99 31.04
C HIS A 177 0.21 -19.82 30.26
N TYR A 178 -1.05 -19.45 30.36
CA TYR A 178 -2.11 -20.03 29.56
C TYR A 178 -2.00 -19.60 28.10
N ILE A 179 -2.27 -20.54 27.20
CA ILE A 179 -2.54 -20.27 25.79
C ILE A 179 -4.04 -20.03 25.67
N VAL A 180 -4.44 -18.80 25.39
CA VAL A 180 -5.84 -18.40 25.34
C VAL A 180 -6.22 -18.07 23.90
N ALA A 181 -7.20 -18.77 23.35
CA ALA A 181 -7.85 -18.40 22.11
C ALA A 181 -9.02 -17.44 22.42
N VAL A 182 -9.12 -16.33 21.69
CA VAL A 182 -10.16 -15.33 21.90
C VAL A 182 -10.78 -14.91 20.56
N GLY A 183 -12.07 -14.55 20.57
CA GLY A 183 -12.80 -14.04 19.43
C GLY A 183 -13.62 -15.10 18.70
N GLY A 184 -13.38 -15.25 17.39
CA GLY A 184 -14.12 -16.14 16.50
C GLY A 184 -14.01 -17.63 16.86
N ARG A 185 -14.99 -18.42 16.43
CA ARG A 185 -14.99 -19.88 16.61
C ARG A 185 -14.30 -20.58 15.44
N THR A 186 -13.68 -21.72 15.71
CA THR A 186 -12.95 -22.55 14.73
C THR A 186 -13.90 -23.39 13.87
N GLY A 187 -13.67 -23.43 12.56
CA GLY A 187 -14.43 -24.22 11.58
C GLY A 187 -13.57 -24.75 10.42
N ARG A 188 -14.20 -25.42 9.43
CA ARG A 188 -13.54 -25.86 8.17
C ARG A 188 -13.35 -24.70 7.21
N ASP A 189 -12.51 -23.79 7.65
CA ASP A 189 -12.41 -22.44 7.15
C ASP A 189 -10.98 -22.23 6.66
N GLY A 190 -10.80 -21.90 5.38
CA GLY A 190 -9.47 -21.67 4.79
C GLY A 190 -8.47 -22.83 4.99
N ILE A 191 -8.94 -24.07 5.14
CA ILE A 191 -8.03 -25.21 5.29
C ILE A 191 -7.24 -25.36 3.98
N HIS A 192 -5.91 -25.27 4.08
CA HIS A 192 -4.97 -25.16 2.95
C HIS A 192 -4.99 -23.81 2.21
N GLY A 193 -5.54 -22.75 2.81
CA GLY A 193 -5.54 -21.39 2.24
C GLY A 193 -4.13 -20.87 1.95
N ALA A 194 -3.19 -21.04 2.89
CA ALA A 194 -1.78 -20.71 2.67
C ALA A 194 -1.17 -21.46 1.45
N THR A 195 -1.41 -22.77 1.34
CA THR A 195 -0.93 -23.58 0.20
C THR A 195 -1.55 -23.13 -1.12
N PHE A 196 -2.85 -22.81 -1.11
CA PHE A 196 -3.59 -22.30 -2.27
C PHE A 196 -3.07 -20.91 -2.71
N SER A 197 -2.78 -20.01 -1.77
CA SER A 197 -2.20 -18.69 -2.07
C SER A 197 -0.79 -18.75 -2.65
N SER A 198 -0.09 -19.89 -2.50
CA SER A 198 1.26 -20.14 -2.98
C SER A 198 1.31 -20.98 -4.26
N ALA A 199 0.16 -21.20 -4.92
CA ALA A 199 0.02 -21.95 -6.15
C ALA A 199 -0.62 -21.09 -7.26
N GLU A 200 -0.32 -21.41 -8.52
CA GLU A 200 -0.94 -20.81 -9.69
C GLU A 200 -2.46 -21.06 -9.72
N LEU A 201 -3.25 -20.05 -10.13
CA LEU A 201 -4.70 -20.19 -10.33
C LEU A 201 -5.01 -20.89 -11.66
N THR A 202 -6.06 -21.71 -11.66
CA THR A 202 -6.53 -22.43 -12.84
C THR A 202 -8.05 -22.34 -13.00
N SER A 203 -8.56 -22.78 -14.15
CA SER A 203 -10.01 -22.90 -14.41
C SER A 203 -10.76 -23.83 -13.45
N GLU A 204 -10.05 -24.68 -12.69
CA GLU A 204 -10.64 -25.57 -11.68
C GLU A 204 -10.63 -24.95 -10.26
N SER A 205 -9.89 -23.86 -10.05
CA SER A 205 -9.69 -23.25 -8.72
C SER A 205 -10.99 -22.82 -8.05
N GLU A 206 -11.96 -22.30 -8.82
CA GLU A 206 -13.28 -21.94 -8.28
C GLU A 206 -14.01 -23.15 -7.68
N MET A 207 -14.03 -24.29 -8.39
CA MET A 207 -14.71 -25.50 -7.94
C MET A 207 -14.01 -26.15 -6.73
N LEU A 208 -12.67 -26.13 -6.71
CA LEU A 208 -11.88 -26.78 -5.68
C LEU A 208 -11.79 -25.95 -4.39
N SER A 209 -11.78 -24.62 -4.51
CA SER A 209 -11.37 -23.72 -3.42
C SER A 209 -12.31 -22.55 -3.18
N GLY A 210 -13.29 -22.27 -4.06
CA GLY A 210 -14.24 -21.17 -3.87
C GLY A 210 -15.05 -21.29 -2.57
N GLY A 211 -15.42 -22.51 -2.16
CA GLY A 211 -16.11 -22.77 -0.89
C GLY A 211 -15.24 -22.59 0.37
N ALA A 212 -13.93 -22.42 0.21
CA ALA A 212 -12.99 -22.19 1.33
C ALA A 212 -12.77 -20.70 1.61
N VAL A 213 -13.15 -19.79 0.68
CA VAL A 213 -13.07 -18.34 0.89
C VAL A 213 -14.17 -17.94 1.87
N GLN A 214 -13.75 -17.31 2.97
CA GLN A 214 -14.65 -16.94 4.06
C GLN A 214 -15.22 -15.54 3.89
N ILE A 215 -16.32 -15.30 4.59
CA ILE A 215 -16.81 -13.94 4.88
C ILE A 215 -16.50 -13.67 6.35
N GLY A 216 -15.73 -12.62 6.61
CA GLY A 216 -15.41 -12.21 7.97
C GLY A 216 -16.57 -11.51 8.68
N ASN A 217 -16.48 -11.42 9.99
CA ASN A 217 -17.44 -10.75 10.86
C ASN A 217 -16.79 -9.57 11.61
N ALA A 218 -16.81 -8.40 10.97
CA ALA A 218 -16.29 -7.15 11.52
C ALA A 218 -16.86 -6.78 12.89
N ILE A 219 -18.10 -7.15 13.23
CA ILE A 219 -18.66 -6.82 14.55
C ILE A 219 -17.97 -7.64 15.65
N THR A 220 -17.71 -8.92 15.40
CA THR A 220 -16.94 -9.77 16.33
C THR A 220 -15.53 -9.21 16.51
N GLU A 221 -14.87 -8.80 15.42
CA GLU A 221 -13.52 -8.22 15.51
C GLU A 221 -13.53 -6.87 16.25
N LYS A 222 -14.57 -6.06 16.08
CA LYS A 222 -14.69 -4.79 16.81
C LYS A 222 -14.79 -5.00 18.32
N MET A 223 -15.59 -5.97 18.75
CA MET A 223 -15.73 -6.33 20.17
C MET A 223 -14.41 -6.88 20.70
N LEU A 224 -13.73 -7.73 19.92
CA LEU A 224 -12.41 -8.25 20.25
C LEU A 224 -11.39 -7.12 20.42
N LEU A 225 -11.34 -6.16 19.49
CA LEU A 225 -10.47 -4.99 19.56
C LEU A 225 -10.64 -4.25 20.89
N ASP A 226 -11.87 -3.98 21.33
CA ASP A 226 -12.12 -3.28 22.60
C ASP A 226 -11.62 -4.06 23.81
N VAL A 227 -11.85 -5.38 23.84
CA VAL A 227 -11.34 -6.29 24.87
C VAL A 227 -9.82 -6.28 24.95
N ILE A 228 -9.13 -6.37 23.80
CA ILE A 228 -7.66 -6.39 23.77
C ILE A 228 -7.07 -5.08 24.28
N LEU A 229 -7.63 -3.93 23.87
CA LEU A 229 -7.14 -2.63 24.33
C LEU A 229 -7.35 -2.44 25.84
N GLU A 230 -8.51 -2.83 26.39
CA GLU A 230 -8.75 -2.77 27.84
C GLU A 230 -7.82 -3.72 28.61
N ALA A 231 -7.63 -4.95 28.10
CA ALA A 231 -6.76 -5.94 28.73
C ALA A 231 -5.28 -5.51 28.70
N ARG A 232 -4.83 -4.85 27.63
CA ARG A 232 -3.48 -4.26 27.52
C ARG A 232 -3.27 -3.19 28.59
N ASP A 233 -4.23 -2.28 28.73
CA ASP A 233 -4.13 -1.15 29.66
C ASP A 233 -4.13 -1.61 31.13
N LYS A 234 -4.71 -2.79 31.40
CA LYS A 234 -4.64 -3.47 32.70
C LYS A 234 -3.51 -4.49 32.83
N GLU A 235 -2.66 -4.63 31.81
CA GLU A 235 -1.49 -5.51 31.79
C GLU A 235 -1.82 -7.00 32.04
N LEU A 236 -2.93 -7.48 31.47
CA LEU A 236 -3.45 -8.82 31.78
C LEU A 236 -2.80 -9.96 30.98
N PHE A 237 -2.02 -9.66 29.94
CA PHE A 237 -1.34 -10.64 29.11
C PHE A 237 0.09 -10.19 28.76
N SER A 238 0.95 -11.15 28.44
CA SER A 238 2.38 -10.91 28.17
C SER A 238 2.72 -10.88 26.67
N ALA A 239 1.93 -11.55 25.86
CA ALA A 239 2.07 -11.61 24.40
C ALA A 239 0.72 -11.87 23.75
N ILE A 240 0.58 -11.42 22.51
CA ILE A 240 -0.58 -11.63 21.64
C ILE A 240 -0.10 -11.84 20.21
N THR A 241 -0.84 -12.60 19.41
CA THR A 241 -0.69 -12.65 17.95
C THR A 241 -2.02 -12.96 17.29
N ASP A 242 -2.15 -12.64 16.01
CA ASP A 242 -3.33 -12.96 15.21
C ASP A 242 -3.36 -14.44 14.80
N CYS A 243 -4.54 -14.94 14.43
CA CYS A 243 -4.69 -16.22 13.74
C CYS A 243 -5.02 -16.00 12.27
N GLY A 244 -4.00 -15.79 11.43
CA GLY A 244 -4.11 -15.76 9.97
C GLY A 244 -3.84 -17.13 9.33
N ALA A 245 -2.94 -17.13 8.34
CA ALA A 245 -2.51 -18.32 7.62
C ALA A 245 -1.98 -19.41 8.56
N GLY A 246 -2.43 -20.66 8.38
CA GLY A 246 -2.07 -21.78 9.26
C GLY A 246 -2.76 -21.79 10.64
N GLY A 247 -3.51 -20.75 11.02
CA GLY A 247 -4.33 -20.72 12.24
C GLY A 247 -3.55 -20.87 13.54
N PHE A 248 -4.05 -21.75 14.43
CA PHE A 248 -3.38 -22.02 15.70
C PHE A 248 -1.99 -22.61 15.51
N SER A 249 -1.75 -23.32 14.39
CA SER A 249 -0.43 -23.89 14.13
C SER A 249 0.68 -22.86 14.01
N SER A 250 0.43 -21.74 13.33
CA SER A 250 1.39 -20.63 13.24
C SER A 250 1.42 -19.85 14.55
N ALA A 251 0.25 -19.41 15.02
CA ALA A 251 0.14 -18.53 16.18
C ALA A 251 0.78 -19.11 17.45
N VAL A 252 0.42 -20.34 17.82
CA VAL A 252 0.98 -21.01 19.00
C VAL A 252 2.42 -21.48 18.76
N GLY A 253 2.72 -21.95 17.55
CA GLY A 253 4.06 -22.42 17.17
C GLY A 253 5.12 -21.31 17.27
N GLU A 254 4.80 -20.11 16.80
CA GLU A 254 5.67 -18.93 16.87
C GLU A 254 5.78 -18.40 18.31
N MET A 255 4.66 -18.23 19.02
CA MET A 255 4.69 -17.76 20.41
C MET A 255 5.49 -18.72 21.33
N GLY A 256 5.43 -20.02 21.04
CA GLY A 256 6.09 -21.08 21.80
C GLY A 256 7.50 -21.43 21.33
N GLU A 257 8.06 -20.78 20.31
CA GLU A 257 9.34 -21.14 19.67
C GLU A 257 10.47 -21.43 20.69
N LYS A 258 10.58 -20.59 21.73
CA LYS A 258 11.67 -20.65 22.73
C LYS A 258 11.33 -21.37 24.03
N THR A 259 10.11 -21.88 24.17
CA THR A 259 9.60 -22.46 25.42
C THR A 259 9.01 -23.85 25.23
N GLY A 260 8.32 -24.08 24.11
CA GLY A 260 7.40 -25.19 23.92
C GLY A 260 5.97 -24.81 24.30
N ALA A 261 5.04 -25.68 23.90
CA ALA A 261 3.61 -25.51 24.13
C ALA A 261 2.92 -26.88 24.27
N GLU A 262 1.98 -26.98 25.21
CA GLU A 262 1.02 -28.09 25.27
C GLU A 262 -0.37 -27.54 24.94
N VAL A 263 -0.98 -28.04 23.86
CA VAL A 263 -2.27 -27.57 23.34
C VAL A 263 -3.32 -28.68 23.47
N TRP A 264 -4.52 -28.32 23.92
CA TRP A 264 -5.67 -29.20 24.09
C TRP A 264 -6.74 -28.86 23.05
N LEU A 265 -6.70 -29.57 21.91
CA LEU A 265 -7.51 -29.25 20.74
C LEU A 265 -9.02 -29.43 20.97
N ASP A 266 -9.42 -30.29 21.91
CA ASP A 266 -10.81 -30.46 22.32
C ASP A 266 -11.36 -29.30 23.18
N GLN A 267 -10.50 -28.38 23.64
CA GLN A 267 -10.89 -27.17 24.36
C GLN A 267 -11.06 -25.95 23.44
N CYS A 268 -10.68 -26.07 22.16
CA CYS A 268 -10.85 -24.99 21.19
C CYS A 268 -12.34 -24.71 20.93
N PRO A 269 -12.78 -23.44 20.90
CA PRO A 269 -14.17 -23.10 20.61
C PRO A 269 -14.50 -23.42 19.15
N LEU A 270 -15.53 -24.25 18.90
CA LEU A 270 -15.89 -24.75 17.57
C LEU A 270 -17.22 -24.16 17.06
N LYS A 271 -17.31 -23.87 15.75
CA LYS A 271 -18.56 -23.46 15.09
C LYS A 271 -19.60 -24.58 15.08
N TYR A 272 -19.15 -25.82 14.89
CA TYR A 272 -19.98 -27.02 14.82
C TYR A 272 -19.18 -28.26 15.23
N ALA A 273 -19.89 -29.31 15.66
CA ALA A 273 -19.28 -30.59 16.00
C ALA A 273 -18.73 -31.32 14.77
N GLY A 274 -17.78 -32.24 15.00
CA GLY A 274 -17.29 -33.16 13.97
C GLY A 274 -16.09 -32.69 13.16
N LEU A 275 -15.36 -31.67 13.63
CA LEU A 275 -14.02 -31.33 13.14
C LEU A 275 -13.02 -32.37 13.65
N SER A 276 -12.07 -32.77 12.80
CA SER A 276 -10.90 -33.54 13.22
C SER A 276 -9.89 -32.66 13.95
N TYR A 277 -8.99 -33.25 14.74
CA TYR A 277 -7.93 -32.51 15.43
C TYR A 277 -7.01 -31.75 14.43
N THR A 278 -6.80 -32.30 13.23
CA THR A 278 -6.04 -31.60 12.17
C THR A 278 -6.79 -30.36 11.71
N GLU A 279 -8.08 -30.50 11.38
CA GLU A 279 -8.93 -29.36 10.94
C GLU A 279 -8.99 -28.26 12.00
N ILE A 280 -9.05 -28.60 13.29
CA ILE A 280 -9.02 -27.62 14.40
C ILE A 280 -7.69 -26.87 14.42
N TRP A 281 -6.58 -27.57 14.25
CA TRP A 281 -5.23 -27.02 14.40
C TRP A 281 -4.84 -26.06 13.26
N ILE A 282 -5.21 -26.40 12.02
CA ILE A 282 -4.82 -25.64 10.82
C ILE A 282 -5.93 -24.76 10.23
N SER A 283 -7.08 -24.67 10.89
CA SER A 283 -8.19 -23.80 10.49
C SER A 283 -7.74 -22.34 10.42
N GLU A 284 -8.06 -21.65 9.33
CA GLU A 284 -7.81 -20.23 9.11
C GLU A 284 -9.09 -19.39 9.35
N ALA A 285 -9.97 -19.85 10.24
CA ALA A 285 -11.16 -19.10 10.63
C ALA A 285 -10.81 -17.68 11.14
N GLN A 286 -11.58 -16.69 10.68
CA GLN A 286 -11.36 -15.27 10.97
C GLN A 286 -11.67 -14.82 12.40
N GLU A 287 -11.31 -13.57 12.71
CA GLU A 287 -11.54 -12.85 13.97
C GLU A 287 -10.99 -13.55 15.22
N ARG A 288 -9.89 -14.29 15.07
CA ARG A 288 -9.25 -15.03 16.16
C ARG A 288 -7.87 -14.46 16.49
N MET A 289 -7.56 -14.43 17.78
CA MET A 289 -6.23 -14.12 18.30
C MET A 289 -5.83 -15.11 19.38
N VAL A 290 -4.52 -15.25 19.60
CA VAL A 290 -3.95 -16.06 20.69
C VAL A 290 -3.19 -15.16 21.64
N LEU A 291 -3.39 -15.38 22.95
CA LEU A 291 -2.72 -14.65 24.02
C LEU A 291 -1.96 -15.59 24.94
N ALA A 292 -0.84 -15.09 25.47
CA ALA A 292 -0.18 -15.66 26.64
C ALA A 292 -0.65 -14.93 27.90
N VAL A 293 -1.49 -15.59 28.70
CA VAL A 293 -2.14 -15.00 29.89
C VAL A 293 -1.55 -15.63 31.16
N PRO A 294 -0.94 -14.85 32.07
CA PRO A 294 -0.54 -15.35 33.39
C PRO A 294 -1.74 -15.92 34.16
N PRO A 295 -1.64 -17.07 34.84
CA PRO A 295 -2.78 -17.70 35.52
C PRO A 295 -3.49 -16.79 36.52
N GLU A 296 -2.75 -15.94 37.24
CA GLU A 296 -3.29 -14.95 38.18
C GLU A 296 -4.14 -13.86 37.52
N ASN A 297 -3.98 -13.64 36.21
CA ASN A 297 -4.71 -12.65 35.44
C ASN A 297 -5.95 -13.23 34.74
N TRP A 298 -6.11 -14.57 34.70
CA TRP A 298 -7.16 -15.23 33.94
C TRP A 298 -8.57 -14.75 34.31
N GLU A 299 -8.91 -14.73 35.61
CA GLU A 299 -10.26 -14.32 36.05
C GLU A 299 -10.58 -12.87 35.66
N ALA A 300 -9.57 -11.99 35.70
CA ALA A 300 -9.73 -10.60 35.31
C ALA A 300 -9.90 -10.45 33.79
N PHE A 301 -9.14 -11.22 33.01
CA PHE A 301 -9.22 -11.24 31.55
C PHE A 301 -10.57 -11.81 31.08
N GLU A 302 -10.97 -12.97 31.58
CA GLU A 302 -12.25 -13.62 31.28
C GLU A 302 -13.44 -12.71 31.58
N LYS A 303 -13.38 -11.95 32.67
CA LYS A 303 -14.43 -10.99 33.03
C LYS A 303 -14.58 -9.85 32.03
N ILE A 304 -13.48 -9.35 31.44
CA ILE A 304 -13.53 -8.31 30.41
C ILE A 304 -14.15 -8.89 29.14
N CYS A 305 -13.69 -10.06 28.70
CA CYS A 305 -14.25 -10.77 27.55
C CYS A 305 -15.77 -10.98 27.70
N ALA A 306 -16.22 -11.48 28.86
CA ALA A 306 -17.64 -11.70 29.14
C ALA A 306 -18.45 -10.39 29.18
N GLY A 307 -17.86 -9.28 29.62
CA GLY A 307 -18.50 -7.96 29.65
C GLY A 307 -18.83 -7.43 28.26
N GLU A 308 -17.93 -7.66 27.30
CA GLU A 308 -18.09 -7.27 25.90
C GLU A 308 -18.70 -8.38 25.02
N GLY A 309 -19.04 -9.54 25.59
CA GLY A 309 -19.63 -10.66 24.84
C GLY A 309 -18.65 -11.37 23.89
N VAL A 310 -17.34 -11.29 24.18
CA VAL A 310 -16.27 -11.98 23.44
C VAL A 310 -15.98 -13.34 24.08
N GLU A 311 -15.94 -14.40 23.29
CA GLU A 311 -15.60 -15.74 23.77
C GLU A 311 -14.08 -15.87 23.95
N ALA A 312 -13.64 -16.41 25.10
CA ALA A 312 -12.25 -16.70 25.40
C ALA A 312 -12.14 -18.10 26.02
N SER A 313 -11.17 -18.89 25.55
CA SER A 313 -10.95 -20.26 26.01
C SER A 313 -9.48 -20.53 26.27
N VAL A 314 -9.15 -21.10 27.42
CA VAL A 314 -7.83 -21.67 27.67
C VAL A 314 -7.71 -22.96 26.85
N ILE A 315 -6.87 -22.92 25.81
CA ILE A 315 -6.65 -24.05 24.90
C ILE A 315 -5.32 -24.76 25.17
N GLY A 316 -4.60 -24.37 26.23
CA GLY A 316 -3.32 -24.99 26.55
C GLY A 316 -2.47 -24.15 27.48
N LYS A 317 -1.18 -24.50 27.55
CA LYS A 317 -0.17 -23.77 28.33
C LYS A 317 1.17 -23.78 27.62
N PHE A 318 1.94 -22.71 27.78
CA PHE A 318 3.35 -22.71 27.40
C PHE A 318 4.15 -23.56 28.39
N THR A 319 5.12 -24.32 27.88
CA THR A 319 5.93 -25.25 28.67
C THR A 319 7.38 -24.79 28.75
N ASP A 320 8.25 -25.53 29.42
CA ASP A 320 9.71 -25.35 29.43
C ASP A 320 10.43 -26.51 28.70
N THR A 321 9.69 -27.27 27.89
CA THR A 321 10.15 -28.52 27.27
C THR A 321 10.79 -28.30 25.91
N ASN A 322 10.61 -27.14 25.28
CA ASN A 322 10.94 -26.86 23.87
C ASN A 322 10.26 -27.80 22.86
N HIS A 323 9.15 -28.41 23.26
CA HIS A 323 8.34 -29.28 22.41
C HIS A 323 6.95 -28.67 22.19
N LEU A 324 6.43 -28.82 20.98
CA LEU A 324 5.03 -28.64 20.65
C LEU A 324 4.30 -29.98 20.84
N VAL A 325 3.48 -30.06 21.88
CA VAL A 325 2.66 -31.25 22.20
C VAL A 325 1.20 -30.92 21.93
N LEU A 326 0.59 -31.62 20.98
CA LEU A 326 -0.84 -31.50 20.70
C LEU A 326 -1.59 -32.67 21.31
N LYS A 327 -2.63 -32.38 22.09
CA LYS A 327 -3.54 -33.37 22.68
C LYS A 327 -4.95 -33.19 22.14
N TYR A 328 -5.64 -34.32 21.96
CA TYR A 328 -7.06 -34.35 21.66
C TYR A 328 -7.70 -35.48 22.46
N GLN A 329 -8.63 -35.14 23.37
CA GLN A 329 -9.28 -36.11 24.27
C GLN A 329 -8.25 -36.93 25.06
N ASP A 330 -7.31 -36.23 25.70
CA ASP A 330 -6.18 -36.77 26.46
C ASP A 330 -5.17 -37.63 25.67
N GLN A 331 -5.35 -37.83 24.35
CA GLN A 331 -4.39 -38.52 23.49
C GLN A 331 -3.41 -37.54 22.87
N VAL A 332 -2.10 -37.83 22.94
CA VAL A 332 -1.08 -37.07 22.21
C VAL A 332 -1.19 -37.41 20.73
N VAL A 333 -1.54 -36.41 19.91
CA VAL A 333 -1.70 -36.54 18.46
C VAL A 333 -0.52 -35.97 17.67
N ALA A 334 0.30 -35.12 18.30
CA ALA A 334 1.60 -34.68 17.78
C ALA A 334 2.55 -34.32 18.92
N ASP A 335 3.84 -34.59 18.71
CA ASP A 335 4.95 -34.21 19.59
C ASP A 335 6.16 -33.90 18.70
N LEU A 336 6.52 -32.62 18.61
CA LEU A 336 7.58 -32.12 17.74
C LEU A 336 8.51 -31.18 18.52
N GLU A 337 9.81 -31.30 18.29
CA GLU A 337 10.78 -30.33 18.81
C GLU A 337 10.61 -28.97 18.10
N MET A 338 10.57 -27.86 18.86
CA MET A 338 10.40 -26.53 18.29
C MET A 338 11.55 -26.16 17.34
N ALA A 339 12.78 -26.57 17.64
CA ALA A 339 13.94 -26.35 16.78
C ALA A 339 13.78 -27.05 15.41
N PHE A 340 13.22 -28.26 15.38
CA PHE A 340 12.92 -28.93 14.12
C PHE A 340 11.82 -28.21 13.34
N LEU A 341 10.79 -27.71 14.03
CA LEU A 341 9.69 -26.99 13.39
C LEU A 341 10.15 -25.69 12.71
N HIS A 342 11.02 -24.92 13.38
CA HIS A 342 11.45 -23.59 12.90
C HIS A 342 12.72 -23.62 12.04
N ASP A 343 13.69 -24.49 12.35
CA ASP A 343 15.00 -24.53 11.67
C ASP A 343 15.24 -25.81 10.85
N GLY A 344 14.28 -26.75 10.83
CA GLY A 344 14.47 -28.07 10.20
C GLY A 344 14.38 -28.08 8.68
N ARG A 345 13.93 -26.99 8.04
CA ARG A 345 13.78 -26.92 6.57
C ARG A 345 15.13 -26.60 5.91
N PRO A 346 15.62 -27.42 4.96
CA PRO A 346 16.86 -27.13 4.24
C PRO A 346 16.72 -25.90 3.33
N PRO A 347 17.78 -25.09 3.16
CA PRO A 347 17.75 -23.94 2.27
C PRO A 347 17.59 -24.36 0.80
N VAL A 348 16.80 -23.59 0.04
CA VAL A 348 16.61 -23.79 -1.40
C VAL A 348 17.42 -22.73 -2.14
N VAL A 349 18.41 -23.16 -2.93
CA VAL A 349 19.22 -22.28 -3.78
C VAL A 349 18.52 -22.12 -5.12
N ARG A 350 18.38 -20.88 -5.61
CA ARG A 350 17.75 -20.53 -6.89
C ARG A 350 18.67 -19.64 -7.71
N GLU A 351 18.54 -19.72 -9.02
CA GLU A 351 19.24 -18.85 -9.97
C GLU A 351 18.32 -17.71 -10.41
N ALA A 352 18.85 -16.49 -10.47
CA ALA A 352 18.13 -15.30 -10.91
C ALA A 352 18.90 -14.66 -12.08
N VAL A 353 18.22 -14.40 -13.20
CA VAL A 353 18.83 -13.84 -14.41
C VAL A 353 18.08 -12.57 -14.78
N TYR A 354 18.71 -11.41 -14.63
CA TYR A 354 18.11 -10.14 -15.04
C TYR A 354 18.78 -9.59 -16.29
N LYS A 355 17.99 -9.37 -17.34
CA LYS A 355 18.44 -8.71 -18.56
C LYS A 355 17.51 -7.54 -18.85
N THR A 356 18.04 -6.33 -18.77
CA THR A 356 17.30 -5.15 -19.18
C THR A 356 16.92 -5.28 -20.66
N PRO A 357 15.64 -5.09 -21.01
CA PRO A 357 15.19 -4.99 -22.41
C PRO A 357 16.05 -4.01 -23.21
N ALA A 358 16.24 -4.30 -24.50
CA ALA A 358 16.97 -3.40 -25.38
C ALA A 358 16.20 -2.09 -25.53
N PHE A 359 16.90 -0.95 -25.44
CA PHE A 359 16.27 0.36 -25.61
C PHE A 359 15.75 0.53 -27.04
N THR A 360 14.47 0.82 -27.15
CA THR A 360 13.81 1.19 -28.41
C THR A 360 13.40 2.65 -28.34
N PRO A 361 13.90 3.55 -29.21
CA PRO A 361 13.50 4.95 -29.19
C PRO A 361 12.00 5.13 -29.46
N LEU A 362 11.35 6.00 -28.69
CA LEU A 362 9.97 6.44 -28.94
C LEU A 362 9.99 7.84 -29.56
N THR A 363 9.30 7.99 -30.70
CA THR A 363 9.09 9.32 -31.34
C THR A 363 7.63 9.73 -31.18
N PRO A 364 7.32 10.72 -30.35
CA PRO A 364 5.94 11.11 -30.12
C PRO A 364 5.38 11.90 -31.31
N PRO A 365 4.09 11.70 -31.67
CA PRO A 365 3.46 12.43 -32.76
C PRO A 365 3.42 13.93 -32.48
N GLN A 366 3.89 14.72 -33.45
CA GLN A 366 3.85 16.18 -33.38
C GLN A 366 2.49 16.69 -33.86
N ARG A 367 1.87 17.60 -33.08
CA ARG A 367 0.55 18.18 -33.31
C ARG A 367 0.56 19.64 -32.91
N ASP A 368 -0.33 20.43 -33.51
CA ASP A 368 -0.54 21.81 -33.10
C ASP A 368 -1.42 21.92 -31.85
N ASN A 369 -2.25 20.91 -31.57
CA ASN A 369 -3.18 20.87 -30.46
C ASN A 369 -3.21 19.48 -29.81
N TYR A 370 -2.90 19.44 -28.51
CA TYR A 370 -2.85 18.26 -27.65
C TYR A 370 -4.02 18.16 -26.66
N THR A 371 -5.05 19.02 -26.80
CA THR A 371 -6.24 18.99 -25.94
C THR A 371 -6.91 17.62 -25.97
N LYS A 372 -6.97 16.98 -27.15
CA LYS A 372 -7.51 15.62 -27.28
C LYS A 372 -6.68 14.59 -26.52
N ASP A 373 -5.35 14.66 -26.63
CA ASP A 373 -4.44 13.78 -25.88
C ASP A 373 -4.65 13.95 -24.37
N LEU A 374 -4.72 15.19 -23.87
CA LEU A 374 -5.03 15.47 -22.45
C LEU A 374 -6.38 14.87 -22.04
N THR A 375 -7.45 15.09 -22.81
CA THR A 375 -8.77 14.52 -22.47
C THR A 375 -8.79 13.00 -22.53
N SER A 376 -8.02 12.37 -23.42
CA SER A 376 -7.89 10.92 -23.50
C SER A 376 -7.11 10.37 -22.31
N ILE A 377 -6.07 11.06 -21.85
CA ILE A 377 -5.32 10.68 -20.65
C ILE A 377 -6.20 10.83 -19.41
N LEU A 378 -6.87 11.97 -19.23
CA LEU A 378 -7.81 12.18 -18.11
C LEU A 378 -8.93 11.13 -18.09
N GLY A 379 -9.38 10.67 -19.26
CA GLY A 379 -10.38 9.60 -19.41
C GLY A 379 -9.82 8.18 -19.35
N SER A 380 -8.50 8.00 -19.16
CA SER A 380 -7.89 6.67 -18.98
C SER A 380 -8.21 6.13 -17.60
N LEU A 381 -8.42 4.81 -17.47
CA LEU A 381 -8.83 4.18 -16.21
C LEU A 381 -7.86 4.44 -15.04
N ASN A 382 -6.56 4.54 -15.34
CA ASN A 382 -5.52 4.81 -14.34
C ASN A 382 -5.52 6.25 -13.84
N VAL A 383 -5.95 7.23 -14.66
CA VAL A 383 -5.93 8.66 -14.32
C VAL A 383 -7.30 9.18 -13.88
N CYS A 384 -8.38 8.64 -14.43
CA CYS A 384 -9.73 9.11 -14.19
C CYS A 384 -10.14 9.10 -12.71
N SER A 385 -11.21 9.80 -12.40
CA SER A 385 -11.72 9.93 -11.03
C SER A 385 -12.01 8.57 -10.40
N LYS A 386 -11.45 8.35 -9.20
CA LYS A 386 -11.75 7.18 -8.36
C LYS A 386 -12.91 7.44 -7.36
N GLU A 387 -13.64 8.53 -7.56
CA GLU A 387 -14.71 9.01 -6.67
C GLU A 387 -15.77 7.95 -6.34
N TRP A 388 -16.18 7.12 -7.32
CA TRP A 388 -17.16 6.05 -7.11
C TRP A 388 -16.72 5.04 -6.04
N ILE A 389 -15.42 4.73 -5.98
CA ILE A 389 -14.85 3.83 -4.97
C ILE A 389 -14.79 4.56 -3.63
N ILE A 390 -14.13 5.71 -3.65
CA ILE A 390 -13.78 6.50 -2.46
C ILE A 390 -15.02 6.89 -1.64
N ARG A 391 -16.14 7.23 -2.30
CA ARG A 391 -17.39 7.66 -1.63
C ARG A 391 -18.14 6.53 -0.92
N GLN A 392 -17.74 5.28 -1.13
CA GLN A 392 -18.34 4.15 -0.44
C GLN A 392 -17.78 3.97 0.97
N TYR A 393 -16.57 4.47 1.23
CA TYR A 393 -15.87 4.29 2.49
C TYR A 393 -16.17 5.43 3.47
N ASP A 394 -16.21 5.10 4.76
CA ASP A 394 -16.14 6.11 5.81
C ASP A 394 -14.75 6.76 5.81
N GLN A 395 -14.71 8.09 5.94
CA GLN A 395 -13.49 8.90 5.98
C GLN A 395 -13.45 9.86 7.17
N GLU A 396 -14.40 9.76 8.11
CA GLU A 396 -14.60 10.74 9.17
C GLU A 396 -14.74 10.13 10.57
N VAL A 397 -15.06 8.84 10.67
CA VAL A 397 -15.13 8.14 11.95
C VAL A 397 -13.83 8.34 12.73
N GLN A 398 -13.96 8.50 14.05
CA GLN A 398 -12.91 8.93 14.98
C GLN A 398 -12.50 10.43 14.88
N ALA A 399 -13.06 11.21 13.95
CA ALA A 399 -12.89 12.66 13.80
C ALA A 399 -11.43 13.14 13.63
N GLY A 400 -10.56 12.26 13.13
CA GLY A 400 -9.12 12.52 12.96
C GLY A 400 -8.72 13.05 11.57
N SER A 401 -9.55 12.93 10.55
CA SER A 401 -9.17 13.28 9.17
C SER A 401 -8.98 14.79 8.99
N VAL A 402 -7.84 15.17 8.39
CA VAL A 402 -7.47 16.56 8.07
C VAL A 402 -7.48 16.77 6.56
N VAL A 403 -6.70 15.96 5.83
CA VAL A 403 -6.71 15.91 4.36
C VAL A 403 -7.28 14.56 3.95
N LYS A 404 -8.33 14.58 3.12
CA LYS A 404 -9.09 13.41 2.68
C LYS A 404 -8.71 13.05 1.24
N PRO A 405 -9.05 11.83 0.77
CA PRO A 405 -8.83 11.44 -0.63
C PRO A 405 -9.42 12.40 -1.68
N LEU A 406 -10.53 13.07 -1.35
CA LEU A 406 -11.17 14.05 -2.23
C LEU A 406 -11.13 15.45 -1.61
N VAL A 407 -10.57 16.41 -2.35
CA VAL A 407 -10.40 17.82 -1.96
C VAL A 407 -10.99 18.75 -3.04
N GLY A 408 -10.71 20.05 -2.93
CA GLY A 408 -11.27 21.07 -3.81
C GLY A 408 -12.66 21.56 -3.41
N VAL A 409 -13.16 22.53 -4.17
CA VAL A 409 -14.38 23.29 -3.85
C VAL A 409 -15.62 22.39 -3.75
N GLN A 410 -15.62 21.27 -4.48
CA GLN A 410 -16.73 20.31 -4.52
C GLN A 410 -16.41 18.99 -3.81
N ASN A 411 -15.25 18.86 -3.15
CA ASN A 411 -14.74 17.60 -2.58
C ASN A 411 -14.79 16.46 -3.60
N ASP A 412 -14.22 16.71 -4.77
CA ASP A 412 -14.23 15.79 -5.90
C ASP A 412 -12.97 15.87 -6.77
N GLY A 413 -11.95 16.64 -6.37
CA GLY A 413 -10.60 16.53 -6.93
C GLY A 413 -9.75 15.54 -6.13
N PRO A 414 -8.72 14.94 -6.73
CA PRO A 414 -7.83 14.02 -6.03
C PRO A 414 -7.00 14.74 -4.96
N SER A 415 -6.41 13.98 -4.03
CA SER A 415 -5.41 14.45 -3.08
C SER A 415 -4.18 13.55 -3.18
N ASP A 416 -2.99 14.13 -3.11
CA ASP A 416 -1.70 13.41 -3.19
C ASP A 416 -1.54 12.40 -2.05
N ALA A 417 -1.97 12.79 -0.84
CA ALA A 417 -1.87 11.97 0.36
C ALA A 417 -3.01 12.27 1.34
N ALA A 418 -3.18 11.39 2.32
CA ALA A 418 -4.06 11.60 3.45
C ALA A 418 -3.30 12.19 4.63
N VAL A 419 -3.93 13.07 5.39
CA VAL A 419 -3.41 13.56 6.67
C VAL A 419 -4.42 13.24 7.76
N VAL A 420 -4.00 12.49 8.77
CA VAL A 420 -4.84 12.09 9.90
C VAL A 420 -4.21 12.53 11.22
N ARG A 421 -5.05 12.96 12.15
CA ARG A 421 -4.69 13.37 13.50
C ARG A 421 -5.20 12.32 14.49
N PRO A 422 -4.34 11.35 14.90
CA PRO A 422 -4.75 10.26 15.79
C PRO A 422 -5.01 10.70 17.24
N ASP A 423 -4.30 11.73 17.72
CA ASP A 423 -4.53 12.37 19.01
C ASP A 423 -5.17 13.75 18.81
N LEU A 424 -6.46 13.85 19.13
CA LEU A 424 -7.24 15.09 18.97
C LEU A 424 -6.80 16.22 19.92
N THR A 425 -5.98 15.92 20.93
CA THR A 425 -5.41 16.92 21.85
C THR A 425 -4.08 17.50 21.37
N SER A 426 -3.49 16.91 20.31
CA SER A 426 -2.25 17.33 19.68
C SER A 426 -2.52 18.08 18.37
N THR A 427 -1.53 18.85 17.88
CA THR A 427 -1.52 19.37 16.51
C THR A 427 -0.78 18.44 15.55
N ARG A 428 -0.09 17.41 16.07
CA ARG A 428 0.69 16.48 15.26
C ARG A 428 -0.22 15.54 14.47
N GLY A 429 0.19 15.18 13.27
CA GLY A 429 -0.51 14.24 12.41
C GLY A 429 0.42 13.23 11.75
N LEU A 430 -0.22 12.22 11.17
CA LEU A 430 0.37 11.24 10.28
C LEU A 430 -0.02 11.58 8.84
N VAL A 431 0.90 11.37 7.93
CA VAL A 431 0.69 11.50 6.49
C VAL A 431 0.80 10.13 5.86
N ILE A 432 -0.17 9.72 5.05
CA ILE A 432 -0.20 8.39 4.42
C ILE A 432 -0.35 8.53 2.91
N SER A 433 0.53 7.87 2.17
CA SER A 433 0.53 7.84 0.70
C SER A 433 1.05 6.50 0.17
N CYS A 434 0.98 6.33 -1.14
CA CYS A 434 1.54 5.20 -1.85
C CYS A 434 2.09 5.60 -3.23
N GLY A 435 2.86 4.71 -3.84
CA GLY A 435 3.34 4.81 -5.23
C GLY A 435 3.52 3.43 -5.84
N MET A 436 3.19 3.30 -7.14
CA MET A 436 3.29 2.05 -7.89
C MET A 436 3.20 2.31 -9.41
N ASN A 437 4.11 1.72 -10.20
CA ASN A 437 4.16 1.98 -11.65
C ASN A 437 4.45 0.72 -12.49
N PRO A 438 3.52 -0.24 -12.60
CA PRO A 438 3.78 -1.56 -13.20
C PRO A 438 4.25 -1.49 -14.66
N ARG A 439 3.80 -0.48 -15.44
CA ARG A 439 4.21 -0.28 -16.84
C ARG A 439 5.69 0.06 -16.98
N TYR A 440 6.31 0.66 -15.96
CA TYR A 440 7.75 0.91 -15.99
C TYR A 440 8.53 -0.40 -15.85
N GLY A 441 7.96 -1.38 -15.13
CA GLY A 441 8.55 -2.71 -14.93
C GLY A 441 8.74 -3.50 -16.22
N ASP A 442 7.88 -3.28 -17.22
CA ASP A 442 7.99 -3.89 -18.55
C ASP A 442 9.27 -3.46 -19.29
N LEU A 443 9.79 -2.27 -18.96
CA LEU A 443 10.99 -1.70 -19.57
C LEU A 443 12.21 -1.78 -18.65
N ASN A 444 12.04 -1.56 -17.35
CA ASN A 444 13.10 -1.61 -16.35
C ASN A 444 12.54 -1.68 -14.91
N THR A 445 12.66 -2.84 -14.25
CA THR A 445 12.16 -3.04 -12.87
C THR A 445 12.96 -2.33 -11.79
N HIS A 446 14.22 -1.97 -12.04
CA HIS A 446 15.00 -1.15 -11.12
C HIS A 446 14.43 0.28 -11.06
N TRP A 447 14.22 0.91 -12.23
CA TRP A 447 13.63 2.24 -12.29
C TRP A 447 12.15 2.28 -11.91
N MET A 448 11.40 1.20 -12.18
CA MET A 448 10.04 1.03 -11.64
C MET A 448 10.01 1.15 -10.11
N ALA A 449 10.90 0.42 -9.43
CA ALA A 449 10.98 0.46 -7.98
C ALA A 449 11.45 1.82 -7.45
N ALA A 450 12.42 2.45 -8.12
CA ALA A 450 12.86 3.81 -7.79
C ALA A 450 11.71 4.82 -7.90
N SER A 451 10.96 4.81 -9.00
CA SER A 451 9.82 5.72 -9.21
C SER A 451 8.70 5.48 -8.20
N ALA A 452 8.41 4.22 -7.84
CA ALA A 452 7.41 3.91 -6.81
C ALA A 452 7.81 4.44 -5.43
N ILE A 453 9.10 4.41 -5.09
CA ILE A 453 9.62 5.01 -3.84
C ILE A 453 9.54 6.53 -3.90
N ASP A 454 9.99 7.15 -5.00
CA ASP A 454 9.91 8.60 -5.19
C ASP A 454 8.46 9.07 -5.05
N GLU A 455 7.52 8.49 -5.80
CA GLU A 455 6.10 8.86 -5.79
C GLU A 455 5.48 8.75 -4.39
N ALA A 456 5.72 7.64 -3.68
CA ALA A 456 5.19 7.46 -2.32
C ALA A 456 5.70 8.57 -1.38
N ILE A 457 6.99 8.89 -1.40
CA ILE A 457 7.60 9.92 -0.54
C ILE A 457 7.17 11.33 -1.01
N ARG A 458 7.15 11.56 -2.32
CA ARG A 458 6.76 12.81 -2.98
C ARG A 458 5.36 13.24 -2.56
N ASN A 459 4.42 12.30 -2.58
CA ASN A 459 3.04 12.52 -2.14
C ASN A 459 2.94 12.88 -0.65
N CYS A 460 3.74 12.24 0.21
CA CYS A 460 3.83 12.63 1.62
C CYS A 460 4.31 14.08 1.79
N VAL A 461 5.37 14.46 1.07
CA VAL A 461 5.97 15.80 1.17
C VAL A 461 5.05 16.87 0.57
N ALA A 462 4.31 16.57 -0.50
CA ALA A 462 3.36 17.48 -1.14
C ALA A 462 2.32 18.05 -0.16
N VAL A 463 1.88 17.24 0.80
CA VAL A 463 0.91 17.66 1.84
C VAL A 463 1.57 18.10 3.15
N GLY A 464 2.91 18.15 3.22
CA GLY A 464 3.65 18.76 4.31
C GLY A 464 4.35 17.81 5.30
N ALA A 465 4.46 16.51 5.00
CA ALA A 465 5.27 15.61 5.82
C ALA A 465 6.73 16.07 5.92
N ASP A 466 7.37 15.83 7.07
CA ASP A 466 8.83 15.99 7.21
C ASP A 466 9.54 14.83 6.51
N PRO A 467 10.34 15.07 5.45
CA PRO A 467 11.05 14.00 4.74
C PRO A 467 12.02 13.22 5.63
N ALA A 468 12.49 13.77 6.75
CA ALA A 468 13.33 13.06 7.71
C ALA A 468 12.55 12.12 8.64
N LYS A 469 11.21 12.14 8.56
CA LYS A 469 10.28 11.35 9.39
C LYS A 469 9.28 10.56 8.53
N ILE A 470 9.74 10.09 7.38
CA ILE A 470 9.00 9.18 6.52
C ILE A 470 9.60 7.77 6.62
N ALA A 471 8.76 6.78 6.86
CA ALA A 471 9.08 5.37 6.75
C ALA A 471 8.24 4.75 5.63
N ILE A 472 8.74 3.67 5.04
CA ILE A 472 8.12 3.02 3.89
C ILE A 472 7.90 1.52 4.11
N LEU A 473 7.04 0.93 3.29
CA LEU A 473 6.76 -0.49 3.24
C LEU A 473 6.85 -1.01 1.80
N ASP A 474 7.35 -2.23 1.64
CA ASP A 474 7.46 -2.93 0.36
C ASP A 474 6.42 -4.05 0.24
N ASN A 475 5.63 -4.05 -0.84
CA ASN A 475 4.72 -5.15 -1.16
C ASN A 475 4.99 -5.68 -2.57
N PHE A 476 5.70 -6.81 -2.66
CA PHE A 476 6.08 -7.44 -3.93
C PHE A 476 4.97 -8.37 -4.43
N CYS A 477 4.36 -8.07 -5.59
CA CYS A 477 3.49 -8.98 -6.31
C CYS A 477 4.10 -9.39 -7.66
N TRP A 478 4.50 -10.65 -7.76
CA TRP A 478 5.15 -11.22 -8.95
C TRP A 478 4.44 -12.49 -9.43
N GLY A 479 4.65 -12.83 -10.71
CA GLY A 479 4.31 -14.13 -11.27
C GLY A 479 5.19 -15.25 -10.70
N ASN A 480 5.38 -16.33 -11.45
CA ASN A 480 6.14 -17.49 -10.99
C ASN A 480 7.67 -17.20 -10.95
N THR A 481 8.19 -17.10 -9.73
CA THR A 481 9.61 -16.87 -9.39
C THR A 481 10.47 -18.14 -9.32
N ASP A 482 9.93 -19.30 -9.70
CA ASP A 482 10.77 -20.46 -10.03
C ASP A 482 11.52 -20.23 -11.35
N ARG A 483 10.98 -19.36 -12.22
CA ARG A 483 11.64 -18.99 -13.46
C ARG A 483 12.74 -17.95 -13.20
N PRO A 484 14.00 -18.18 -13.64
CA PRO A 484 15.13 -17.31 -13.34
C PRO A 484 14.95 -15.86 -13.77
N GLU A 485 14.27 -15.60 -14.88
CA GLU A 485 14.02 -14.26 -15.40
C GLU A 485 13.01 -13.47 -14.55
N THR A 486 11.96 -14.14 -14.07
CA THR A 486 10.98 -13.54 -13.14
C THR A 486 11.65 -13.23 -11.80
N LEU A 487 12.45 -14.16 -11.28
CA LEU A 487 13.20 -13.91 -10.05
C LEU A 487 14.25 -12.81 -10.23
N GLY A 488 14.91 -12.76 -11.38
CA GLY A 488 15.87 -11.70 -11.74
C GLY A 488 15.24 -10.31 -11.71
N SER A 489 14.01 -10.16 -12.22
CA SER A 489 13.31 -8.87 -12.22
C SER A 489 12.93 -8.41 -10.81
N LEU A 490 12.58 -9.34 -9.92
CA LEU A 490 12.34 -9.09 -8.50
C LEU A 490 13.63 -8.67 -7.78
N VAL A 491 14.74 -9.36 -8.02
CA VAL A 491 16.07 -9.02 -7.46
C VAL A 491 16.49 -7.60 -7.88
N ALA A 492 16.27 -7.22 -9.14
CA ALA A 492 16.57 -5.87 -9.62
C ALA A 492 15.74 -4.79 -8.91
N ALA A 493 14.46 -5.07 -8.62
CA ALA A 493 13.60 -4.18 -7.84
C ALA A 493 14.07 -4.08 -6.37
N ALA A 494 14.42 -5.19 -5.73
CA ALA A 494 14.92 -5.17 -4.35
C ALA A 494 16.25 -4.42 -4.19
N LEU A 495 17.15 -4.51 -5.19
CA LEU A 495 18.37 -3.72 -5.23
C LEU A 495 18.09 -2.22 -5.37
N ALA A 496 17.09 -1.83 -6.18
CA ALA A 496 16.64 -0.44 -6.25
C ALA A 496 16.05 0.02 -4.91
N CYS A 497 15.23 -0.83 -4.26
CA CYS A 497 14.69 -0.52 -2.94
C CYS A 497 15.81 -0.20 -1.94
N GLN A 498 16.88 -1.01 -1.92
CA GLN A 498 18.05 -0.73 -1.09
C GLN A 498 18.68 0.62 -1.42
N GLU A 499 18.97 0.87 -2.69
CA GLU A 499 19.66 2.09 -3.14
C GLU A 499 18.88 3.37 -2.82
N PHE A 500 17.59 3.41 -3.20
CA PHE A 500 16.80 4.64 -3.10
C PHE A 500 16.28 4.87 -1.67
N SER A 501 15.96 3.83 -0.90
CA SER A 501 15.59 4.02 0.52
C SER A 501 16.74 4.63 1.33
N ILE A 502 17.99 4.22 1.07
CA ILE A 502 19.18 4.82 1.68
C ILE A 502 19.33 6.28 1.25
N ALA A 503 19.15 6.58 -0.05
CA ALA A 503 19.28 7.94 -0.57
C ALA A 503 18.27 8.91 0.07
N TYR A 504 17.00 8.51 0.19
CA TYR A 504 15.99 9.30 0.89
C TYR A 504 16.11 9.28 2.41
N GLY A 505 16.91 8.36 2.98
CA GLY A 505 16.96 8.12 4.43
C GLY A 505 15.63 7.60 5.00
N SER A 506 14.81 6.93 4.17
CA SER A 506 13.48 6.45 4.53
C SER A 506 13.52 4.93 4.78
N PRO A 507 13.46 4.47 6.04
CA PRO A 507 13.60 3.05 6.35
C PRO A 507 12.36 2.24 5.93
N PHE A 508 12.59 1.01 5.47
CA PHE A 508 11.55 -0.01 5.39
C PHE A 508 11.24 -0.53 6.81
N ILE A 509 9.98 -0.45 7.22
CA ILE A 509 9.57 -0.86 8.58
C ILE A 509 8.77 -2.17 8.59
N SER A 510 8.15 -2.50 7.46
CA SER A 510 7.33 -3.70 7.24
C SER A 510 7.22 -3.95 5.74
N GLY A 511 6.80 -5.16 5.36
CA GLY A 511 6.51 -5.50 3.96
C GLY A 511 5.74 -6.80 3.83
N LYS A 512 5.52 -7.21 2.58
CA LYS A 512 4.93 -8.49 2.19
C LYS A 512 5.39 -8.90 0.79
N ASP A 513 5.36 -10.20 0.52
CA ASP A 513 5.47 -10.73 -0.84
C ASP A 513 4.30 -11.69 -1.14
N SER A 514 3.83 -11.61 -2.38
CA SER A 514 2.88 -12.53 -2.99
C SER A 514 3.47 -12.93 -4.34
N LEU A 515 3.85 -14.20 -4.44
CA LEU A 515 4.50 -14.79 -5.61
C LEU A 515 3.52 -15.76 -6.29
N TYR A 516 3.80 -16.14 -7.53
CA TYR A 516 2.94 -17.04 -8.33
C TYR A 516 1.61 -16.43 -8.76
N ASN A 517 1.55 -15.11 -8.91
CA ASN A 517 0.35 -14.43 -9.40
C ASN A 517 0.17 -14.65 -10.92
N GLU A 518 -0.36 -15.82 -11.29
CA GLU A 518 -0.63 -16.23 -12.67
C GLU A 518 -2.00 -16.93 -12.74
N TYR A 519 -2.65 -16.82 -13.89
CA TYR A 519 -3.88 -17.53 -14.19
C TYR A 519 -3.71 -18.39 -15.44
N SER A 520 -3.99 -19.68 -15.33
CA SER A 520 -3.84 -20.65 -16.40
C SER A 520 -5.17 -21.28 -16.84
N PHE A 521 -5.40 -21.37 -18.14
CA PHE A 521 -6.62 -21.97 -18.71
C PHE A 521 -6.32 -22.69 -20.03
N GLU A 522 -7.26 -23.53 -20.48
CA GLU A 522 -7.22 -24.10 -21.82
C GLU A 522 -7.93 -23.14 -22.79
N ASN A 523 -7.25 -22.75 -23.85
CA ASN A 523 -7.84 -21.92 -24.90
C ASN A 523 -8.80 -22.72 -25.81
N GLU A 524 -9.44 -22.07 -26.79
CA GLU A 524 -10.38 -22.73 -27.71
C GLU A 524 -9.76 -23.90 -28.52
N GLN A 525 -8.44 -23.97 -28.59
CA GLN A 525 -7.68 -25.00 -29.30
C GLN A 525 -7.24 -26.15 -28.38
N GLY A 526 -7.56 -26.07 -27.07
CA GLY A 526 -7.17 -27.05 -26.06
C GLY A 526 -5.72 -26.93 -25.60
N GLU A 527 -5.07 -25.80 -25.84
CA GLU A 527 -3.70 -25.52 -25.40
C GLU A 527 -3.71 -24.74 -24.08
N LYS A 528 -2.78 -25.06 -23.16
CA LYS A 528 -2.61 -24.32 -21.90
C LYS A 528 -2.04 -22.93 -22.20
N GLU A 529 -2.79 -21.90 -21.85
CA GLU A 529 -2.40 -20.50 -21.88
C GLU A 529 -2.28 -19.98 -20.44
N THR A 530 -1.31 -19.08 -20.20
CA THR A 530 -1.03 -18.52 -18.88
C THR A 530 -0.91 -17.00 -18.98
N VAL A 531 -1.72 -16.29 -18.19
CA VAL A 531 -1.63 -14.84 -18.02
C VAL A 531 -0.93 -14.56 -16.70
N ALA A 532 0.24 -13.92 -16.77
CA ALA A 532 0.96 -13.46 -15.59
C ALA A 532 0.72 -11.96 -15.39
N ILE A 533 0.58 -11.55 -14.12
CA ILE A 533 0.49 -10.13 -13.79
C ILE A 533 1.75 -9.37 -14.24
N PRO A 534 1.69 -8.05 -14.47
CA PRO A 534 2.89 -7.23 -14.52
C PRO A 534 3.66 -7.33 -13.20
N SER A 535 5.00 -7.24 -13.24
CA SER A 535 5.80 -7.08 -12.03
C SER A 535 5.31 -5.84 -11.27
N SER A 536 4.79 -6.02 -10.06
CA SER A 536 4.06 -4.98 -9.33
C SER A 536 4.64 -4.79 -7.94
N LEU A 537 5.24 -3.63 -7.70
CA LEU A 537 5.76 -3.25 -6.39
C LEU A 537 4.99 -2.04 -5.88
N LEU A 538 4.18 -2.27 -4.84
CA LEU A 538 3.54 -1.19 -4.10
C LEU A 538 4.47 -0.72 -2.99
N ILE A 539 4.81 0.57 -3.02
CA ILE A 539 5.44 1.26 -1.89
C ILE A 539 4.37 2.05 -1.16
N SER A 540 4.22 1.80 0.14
CA SER A 540 3.39 2.63 1.02
C SER A 540 4.28 3.46 1.92
N ALA A 541 3.93 4.72 2.16
CA ALA A 541 4.68 5.63 3.01
C ALA A 541 3.84 6.13 4.19
N ILE A 542 4.48 6.25 5.35
CA ILE A 542 3.93 6.90 6.53
C ILE A 542 4.90 7.99 7.00
N GLY A 543 4.46 9.24 6.83
CA GLY A 543 5.16 10.45 7.24
C GLY A 543 4.56 11.07 8.50
N GLN A 544 5.26 12.07 9.05
CA GLN A 544 4.78 12.84 10.19
C GLN A 544 4.75 14.34 9.88
N ILE A 545 3.72 15.02 10.38
CA ILE A 545 3.59 16.47 10.32
C ILE A 545 3.45 17.02 11.74
N ALA A 546 4.26 18.02 12.09
CA ALA A 546 4.27 18.58 13.45
C ALA A 546 3.01 19.38 13.80
N ASP A 547 2.46 20.08 12.80
CA ASP A 547 1.22 20.85 12.90
C ASP A 547 0.38 20.63 11.64
N VAL A 548 -0.74 19.93 11.79
CA VAL A 548 -1.68 19.63 10.70
C VAL A 548 -2.31 20.89 10.08
N SER A 549 -2.24 22.05 10.73
CA SER A 549 -2.69 23.32 10.14
C SER A 549 -1.78 23.82 9.01
N HIS A 550 -0.58 23.25 8.87
CA HIS A 550 0.34 23.50 7.77
C HIS A 550 0.13 22.56 6.58
N ALA A 551 -0.80 21.61 6.66
CA ALA A 551 -1.09 20.71 5.55
C ALA A 551 -1.59 21.49 4.33
N VAL A 552 -1.15 21.07 3.15
CA VAL A 552 -1.49 21.69 1.86
C VAL A 552 -2.26 20.68 1.01
N THR A 553 -3.16 21.17 0.15
CA THR A 553 -3.90 20.34 -0.83
C THR A 553 -3.69 20.88 -2.24
N MET A 554 -3.86 20.03 -3.25
CA MET A 554 -3.54 20.36 -4.64
C MET A 554 -4.43 21.43 -5.30
N ASP A 555 -5.67 21.60 -4.85
CA ASP A 555 -6.62 22.49 -5.54
C ASP A 555 -6.18 23.95 -5.47
N VAL A 556 -6.20 24.68 -6.60
CA VAL A 556 -5.81 26.10 -6.58
C VAL A 556 -6.79 26.96 -5.81
N LYS A 557 -6.27 27.93 -5.06
CA LYS A 557 -7.02 28.69 -4.08
C LYS A 557 -7.48 30.06 -4.59
N ALA A 558 -6.70 30.75 -5.42
CA ALA A 558 -7.05 32.11 -5.83
C ALA A 558 -6.44 32.57 -7.18
N PRO A 559 -7.22 33.28 -8.02
CA PRO A 559 -6.70 33.97 -9.20
C PRO A 559 -5.60 34.98 -8.88
N GLY A 560 -4.64 35.13 -9.79
CA GLY A 560 -3.50 36.04 -9.67
C GLY A 560 -2.30 35.44 -8.95
N ASN A 561 -2.45 34.29 -8.29
CA ASN A 561 -1.32 33.52 -7.78
C ASN A 561 -0.49 32.96 -8.94
N ARG A 562 0.81 32.81 -8.70
CA ARG A 562 1.76 32.27 -9.67
C ARG A 562 1.86 30.76 -9.53
N ILE A 563 2.08 30.09 -10.66
CA ILE A 563 2.32 28.66 -10.72
C ILE A 563 3.80 28.40 -10.97
N PHE A 564 4.41 27.65 -10.08
CA PHE A 564 5.80 27.22 -10.18
C PHE A 564 5.90 25.74 -10.48
N MET A 565 6.85 25.37 -11.33
CA MET A 565 7.31 24.00 -11.55
C MET A 565 8.55 23.76 -10.69
N VAL A 566 8.55 22.67 -9.93
CA VAL A 566 9.70 22.16 -9.20
C VAL A 566 10.23 20.92 -9.93
N GLY A 567 11.55 20.76 -9.97
CA GLY A 567 12.23 19.62 -10.61
C GLY A 567 12.40 19.80 -12.12
N THR A 568 12.99 18.80 -12.77
CA THR A 568 13.33 18.83 -14.20
C THR A 568 12.51 17.81 -14.99
N THR A 569 12.02 18.24 -16.16
CA THR A 569 11.35 17.33 -17.10
C THR A 569 12.38 16.74 -18.05
N HIS A 570 12.35 15.43 -18.23
CA HIS A 570 13.22 14.73 -19.17
C HIS A 570 12.41 14.09 -20.30
N ASN A 571 13.09 13.61 -21.34
CA ASN A 571 12.43 12.93 -22.46
C ASN A 571 12.07 11.47 -22.11
N GLU A 572 11.16 11.33 -21.15
CA GLU A 572 10.82 10.06 -20.49
C GLU A 572 9.33 9.75 -20.72
N LEU A 573 9.02 9.30 -21.93
CA LEU A 573 7.67 8.86 -22.31
C LEU A 573 7.50 7.34 -22.27
N GLY A 574 8.55 6.59 -21.90
CA GLY A 574 8.49 5.13 -21.84
C GLY A 574 7.57 4.66 -20.73
N GLY A 575 6.55 3.87 -21.08
CA GLY A 575 5.53 3.41 -20.13
C GLY A 575 4.47 4.47 -19.76
N SER A 576 4.59 5.71 -20.26
CA SER A 576 3.71 6.83 -19.89
C SER A 576 2.27 6.68 -20.37
N HIS A 577 1.36 7.44 -19.75
CA HIS A 577 -0.03 7.50 -20.16
C HIS A 577 -0.22 8.16 -21.53
N PHE A 578 0.66 9.09 -21.92
CA PHE A 578 0.68 9.61 -23.28
C PHE A 578 1.01 8.52 -24.31
N ALA A 579 2.00 7.67 -24.01
CA ALA A 579 2.32 6.53 -24.85
C ALA A 579 1.15 5.53 -24.90
N LEU A 580 0.51 5.25 -23.76
CA LEU A 580 -0.66 4.37 -23.68
C LEU A 580 -1.82 4.81 -24.58
N VAL A 581 -2.30 6.06 -24.44
CA VAL A 581 -3.47 6.52 -25.22
C VAL A 581 -3.19 6.70 -26.71
N ASN A 582 -1.90 6.81 -27.09
CA ASN A 582 -1.45 6.88 -28.47
C ASN A 582 -0.95 5.52 -29.01
N GLN A 583 -1.01 4.44 -28.22
CA GLN A 583 -0.53 3.10 -28.58
C GLN A 583 0.94 3.11 -29.05
N LEU A 584 1.79 3.80 -28.28
CA LEU A 584 3.23 3.91 -28.53
C LEU A 584 4.00 2.94 -27.63
N GLU A 585 5.09 2.40 -28.17
CA GLU A 585 6.00 1.49 -27.48
C GLU A 585 7.42 2.06 -27.45
N GLY A 586 8.23 1.52 -26.54
CA GLY A 586 9.60 1.98 -26.31
C GLY A 586 9.67 3.28 -25.51
N GLY A 587 10.78 3.99 -25.64
CA GLY A 587 11.09 5.18 -24.87
C GLY A 587 11.87 4.87 -23.58
N GLN A 588 12.27 5.94 -22.91
CA GLN A 588 12.97 5.88 -21.64
C GLN A 588 11.93 5.96 -20.50
N VAL A 589 11.98 5.02 -19.55
CA VAL A 589 11.22 5.16 -18.30
C VAL A 589 11.82 6.27 -17.44
N PRO A 590 11.00 6.95 -16.61
CA PRO A 590 11.48 7.90 -15.63
C PRO A 590 12.61 7.37 -14.77
N GLN A 591 13.67 8.15 -14.60
CA GLN A 591 14.77 7.86 -13.68
C GLN A 591 14.74 8.83 -12.51
N VAL A 592 15.10 8.35 -11.31
CA VAL A 592 15.17 9.16 -10.09
C VAL A 592 16.62 9.63 -9.89
N ASP A 593 16.83 10.93 -9.74
CA ASP A 593 18.10 11.47 -9.28
C ASP A 593 18.17 11.36 -7.76
N LYS A 594 18.94 10.39 -7.27
CA LYS A 594 19.04 10.08 -5.85
C LYS A 594 19.76 11.14 -5.00
N GLU A 595 20.47 12.08 -5.63
CA GLU A 595 21.15 13.18 -4.93
C GLU A 595 20.28 14.45 -4.91
N GLU A 596 19.63 14.76 -6.04
CA GLU A 596 18.77 15.95 -6.14
C GLU A 596 17.43 15.77 -5.42
N ALA A 597 16.81 14.59 -5.51
CA ALA A 597 15.45 14.38 -5.01
C ALA A 597 15.29 14.62 -3.48
N PRO A 598 16.18 14.10 -2.62
CA PRO A 598 16.11 14.40 -1.18
C PRO A 598 16.26 15.90 -0.86
N GLU A 599 17.04 16.66 -1.63
CA GLU A 599 17.24 18.09 -1.42
C GLU A 599 16.00 18.91 -1.85
N ILE A 600 15.38 18.55 -2.98
CA ILE A 600 14.09 19.13 -3.39
C ILE A 600 13.03 18.91 -2.32
N PHE A 601 12.93 17.69 -1.77
CA PHE A 601 11.91 17.38 -0.76
C PHE A 601 12.13 18.16 0.54
N LYS A 602 13.39 18.33 0.97
CA LYS A 602 13.74 19.19 2.12
C LYS A 602 13.37 20.66 1.88
N ALA A 603 13.69 21.19 0.70
CA ALA A 603 13.38 22.58 0.34
C ALA A 603 11.87 22.83 0.27
N LEU A 604 11.12 21.89 -0.34
CA LEU A 604 9.66 21.94 -0.41
C LEU A 604 9.04 21.90 1.00
N HIS A 605 9.45 20.95 1.84
CA HIS A 605 8.99 20.87 3.22
C HIS A 605 9.24 22.19 3.98
N LEU A 606 10.44 22.78 3.85
CA LEU A 606 10.76 24.06 4.47
C LEU A 606 9.84 25.20 3.98
N ALA A 607 9.54 25.25 2.68
CA ALA A 607 8.64 26.23 2.10
C ALA A 607 7.18 26.07 2.61
N ILE A 608 6.71 24.84 2.78
CA ILE A 608 5.40 24.54 3.38
C ILE A 608 5.37 24.99 4.86
N GLN A 609 6.41 24.67 5.64
CA GLN A 609 6.48 25.09 7.04
C GLN A 609 6.53 26.61 7.23
N LYS A 610 7.11 27.34 6.27
CA LYS A 610 7.08 28.81 6.22
C LYS A 610 5.76 29.38 5.69
N GLN A 611 4.78 28.52 5.37
CA GLN A 611 3.46 28.89 4.83
C GLN A 611 3.55 29.72 3.54
N LEU A 612 4.53 29.42 2.68
CA LEU A 612 4.74 30.14 1.41
C LEU A 612 3.88 29.58 0.28
N ILE A 613 3.44 28.33 0.41
CA ILE A 613 2.75 27.56 -0.61
C ILE A 613 1.24 27.55 -0.30
N ARG A 614 0.43 27.86 -1.31
CA ARG A 614 -1.05 27.88 -1.22
C ARG A 614 -1.67 26.55 -1.63
N SER A 615 -1.10 25.92 -2.64
CA SER A 615 -1.44 24.57 -3.10
C SER A 615 -0.19 23.89 -3.64
N CYS A 616 -0.13 22.57 -3.54
CA CYS A 616 0.97 21.73 -4.02
C CYS A 616 0.38 20.45 -4.59
N HIS A 617 0.83 20.04 -5.78
CA HIS A 617 0.48 18.77 -6.40
C HIS A 617 1.72 18.12 -7.00
N ASP A 618 1.88 16.82 -6.86
CA ASP A 618 2.91 16.05 -7.54
C ASP A 618 2.58 15.84 -9.03
N LEU A 619 3.57 15.37 -9.80
CA LEU A 619 3.42 15.06 -11.22
C LEU A 619 3.70 13.58 -11.47
N SER A 620 2.64 12.77 -11.49
CA SER A 620 2.67 11.34 -11.80
C SER A 620 2.13 11.08 -13.22
N GLU A 621 1.08 10.28 -13.35
CA GLU A 621 0.47 9.84 -14.60
C GLU A 621 0.00 11.01 -15.47
N GLY A 622 0.51 11.07 -16.70
CA GLY A 622 0.19 12.13 -17.65
C GLY A 622 0.92 13.46 -17.41
N GLY A 623 1.78 13.55 -16.40
CA GLY A 623 2.74 14.64 -16.21
C GLY A 623 2.11 16.02 -15.98
N LEU A 624 2.80 17.06 -16.46
CA LEU A 624 2.46 18.46 -16.19
C LEU A 624 1.02 18.81 -16.57
N ALA A 625 0.57 18.35 -17.74
CA ALA A 625 -0.74 18.73 -18.26
C ALA A 625 -1.90 18.17 -17.44
N VAL A 626 -1.76 16.95 -16.90
CA VAL A 626 -2.78 16.32 -16.04
C VAL A 626 -2.79 16.97 -14.67
N ALA A 627 -1.64 17.04 -13.99
CA ALA A 627 -1.55 17.64 -12.66
C ALA A 627 -2.11 19.08 -12.67
N ALA A 628 -1.74 19.89 -13.65
CA ALA A 628 -2.28 21.26 -13.77
C ALA A 628 -3.80 21.28 -14.03
N ALA A 629 -4.33 20.33 -14.81
CA ALA A 629 -5.76 20.23 -15.05
C ALA A 629 -6.52 19.86 -13.77
N GLU A 630 -6.04 18.87 -13.03
CA GLU A 630 -6.59 18.42 -11.74
C GLU A 630 -6.64 19.56 -10.73
N MET A 631 -5.51 20.25 -10.54
CA MET A 631 -5.42 21.45 -9.71
C MET A 631 -6.50 22.48 -10.08
N ALA A 632 -6.65 22.76 -11.38
CA ALA A 632 -7.52 23.80 -11.89
C ALA A 632 -9.01 23.46 -11.70
N PHE A 633 -9.46 22.27 -12.11
CA PHE A 633 -10.87 21.93 -12.04
C PHE A 633 -11.36 21.61 -10.62
N ALA A 634 -10.47 21.18 -9.72
CA ALA A 634 -10.78 20.99 -8.31
C ALA A 634 -10.88 22.34 -7.57
N GLY A 635 -9.98 23.29 -7.88
CA GLY A 635 -9.99 24.65 -7.35
C GLY A 635 -11.09 25.53 -7.96
N GLY A 636 -11.58 25.17 -9.14
CA GLY A 636 -12.63 25.91 -9.85
C GLY A 636 -12.14 27.16 -10.60
N TYR A 637 -10.82 27.36 -10.66
CA TYR A 637 -10.16 28.47 -11.34
C TYR A 637 -9.33 27.98 -12.52
N GLY A 638 -9.29 28.74 -13.61
CA GLY A 638 -8.50 28.40 -14.78
C GLY A 638 -7.01 28.60 -14.55
N MET A 639 -6.19 28.19 -15.52
CA MET A 639 -4.74 28.43 -15.52
C MET A 639 -4.23 28.83 -16.90
N LYS A 640 -3.18 29.65 -16.90
CA LYS A 640 -2.35 29.92 -18.08
C LYS A 640 -0.92 29.53 -17.80
N LEU A 641 -0.45 28.50 -18.49
CA LEU A 641 0.90 27.97 -18.31
C LEU A 641 1.74 28.16 -19.58
N ASP A 642 3.02 28.42 -19.36
CA ASP A 642 4.08 28.63 -20.33
C ASP A 642 5.31 27.82 -19.92
N PRO A 643 5.27 26.49 -20.09
CA PRO A 643 6.40 25.62 -19.75
C PRO A 643 7.61 25.83 -20.67
N THR A 644 7.50 26.67 -21.71
CA THR A 644 8.66 27.06 -22.54
C THR A 644 9.69 27.90 -21.79
N ARG A 645 9.35 28.37 -20.58
CA ARG A 645 10.25 29.04 -19.64
C ARG A 645 11.21 28.08 -18.93
N LEU A 646 10.94 26.77 -18.98
CA LEU A 646 11.82 25.77 -18.40
C LEU A 646 13.10 25.65 -19.24
N PRO A 647 14.29 25.51 -18.60
CA PRO A 647 15.56 25.38 -19.33
C PRO A 647 15.57 24.23 -20.34
N GLU A 648 15.01 23.09 -19.98
CA GLU A 648 14.93 21.87 -20.79
C GLU A 648 13.99 21.98 -21.99
N ALA A 649 13.11 23.00 -22.04
CA ALA A 649 12.09 23.11 -23.09
C ALA A 649 12.67 23.25 -24.50
N LEU A 650 13.93 23.68 -24.62
CA LEU A 650 14.66 23.78 -25.90
C LEU A 650 15.07 22.41 -26.46
N GLU A 651 15.18 21.39 -25.60
CA GLU A 651 15.65 20.05 -25.95
C GLU A 651 14.51 19.03 -26.06
N LEU A 652 13.32 19.41 -25.57
CA LEU A 652 12.15 18.54 -25.54
C LEU A 652 11.18 18.83 -26.69
N SER A 653 10.48 17.78 -27.11
CA SER A 653 9.29 17.93 -27.94
C SER A 653 8.12 18.47 -27.11
N THR A 654 7.11 19.09 -27.74
CA THR A 654 5.90 19.53 -27.01
C THR A 654 5.25 18.37 -26.23
N PRO A 655 5.07 17.15 -26.79
CA PRO A 655 4.59 16.00 -26.02
C PRO A 655 5.41 15.69 -24.77
N SER A 656 6.74 15.62 -24.89
CA SER A 656 7.62 15.31 -23.77
C SER A 656 7.51 16.38 -22.68
N LEU A 657 7.51 17.67 -23.07
CA LEU A 657 7.37 18.79 -22.14
C LEU A 657 6.04 18.76 -21.37
N LEU A 658 4.95 18.31 -22.00
CA LEU A 658 3.62 18.33 -21.41
C LEU A 658 3.26 17.05 -20.64
N PHE A 659 3.74 15.89 -21.10
CA PHE A 659 3.23 14.59 -20.67
C PHE A 659 4.29 13.59 -20.21
N SER A 660 5.58 13.96 -20.18
CA SER A 660 6.57 13.11 -19.51
C SER A 660 6.26 12.99 -18.02
N GLU A 661 6.42 11.78 -17.50
CA GLU A 661 6.11 11.38 -16.11
C GLU A 661 7.39 11.37 -15.26
N SER A 662 8.35 12.26 -15.58
CA SER A 662 9.60 12.39 -14.82
C SER A 662 9.32 12.56 -13.32
N ASN A 663 10.14 11.87 -12.52
CA ASN A 663 10.03 11.81 -11.06
C ASN A 663 10.37 13.15 -10.39
N THR A 664 10.10 13.27 -9.09
CA THR A 664 10.58 14.40 -8.27
C THR A 664 10.14 15.79 -8.76
N ARG A 665 8.90 15.91 -9.23
CA ARG A 665 8.33 17.18 -9.71
C ARG A 665 7.04 17.55 -8.99
N PHE A 666 6.83 18.85 -8.86
CA PHE A 666 5.64 19.42 -8.22
C PHE A 666 5.19 20.68 -8.95
N LEU A 667 3.89 20.96 -8.87
CA LEU A 667 3.32 22.27 -9.14
C LEU A 667 2.96 22.98 -7.84
N LEU A 668 3.41 24.22 -7.70
CA LEU A 668 3.13 25.05 -6.53
C LEU A 668 2.31 26.28 -6.92
N GLU A 669 1.23 26.55 -6.19
CA GLU A 669 0.56 27.85 -6.23
C GLU A 669 1.15 28.77 -5.15
N VAL A 670 1.62 29.95 -5.56
CA VAL A 670 2.37 30.87 -4.69
C VAL A 670 1.85 32.29 -4.86
N GLN A 671 1.70 33.01 -3.76
CA GLN A 671 1.33 34.43 -3.79
C GLN A 671 2.50 35.29 -4.26
N LEU A 672 2.22 36.37 -5.00
CA LEU A 672 3.25 37.26 -5.56
C LEU A 672 4.23 37.81 -4.51
N ASP A 673 3.75 38.12 -3.31
CA ASP A 673 4.56 38.67 -2.21
C ASP A 673 5.40 37.60 -1.47
N LYS A 674 5.27 36.32 -1.83
CA LYS A 674 6.01 35.18 -1.25
C LYS A 674 7.09 34.62 -2.17
N MET A 675 7.19 35.10 -3.40
CA MET A 675 8.09 34.56 -4.42
C MET A 675 9.56 34.62 -3.99
N ASP A 676 10.03 35.76 -3.47
CA ASP A 676 11.43 35.92 -3.06
C ASP A 676 11.79 34.94 -1.93
N ALA A 677 10.92 34.79 -0.94
CA ALA A 677 11.12 33.86 0.17
C ALA A 677 11.07 32.38 -0.28
N LEU A 678 10.32 32.07 -1.34
CA LEU A 678 10.31 30.74 -1.94
C LEU A 678 11.65 30.43 -2.62
N TYR A 679 12.17 31.36 -3.43
CA TYR A 679 13.49 31.21 -4.05
C TYR A 679 14.60 31.03 -3.01
N GLU A 680 14.53 31.73 -1.87
CA GLU A 680 15.47 31.51 -0.77
C GLU A 680 15.42 30.09 -0.17
N CYS A 681 14.25 29.43 -0.15
CA CYS A 681 14.13 28.06 0.33
C CYS A 681 14.77 27.03 -0.62
N PHE A 682 14.66 27.26 -1.93
CA PHE A 682 15.15 26.33 -2.95
C PHE A 682 16.61 26.59 -3.34
N GLY A 683 17.11 27.83 -3.20
CA GLY A 683 18.47 28.18 -3.60
C GLY A 683 18.69 27.90 -5.09
N ASP A 684 19.65 27.02 -5.39
CA ASP A 684 20.00 26.62 -6.76
C ASP A 684 19.18 25.43 -7.29
N LEU A 685 18.27 24.86 -6.48
CA LEU A 685 17.43 23.74 -6.89
C LEU A 685 16.43 24.14 -7.99
N PRO A 686 16.04 23.22 -8.89
CA PRO A 686 15.12 23.51 -10.00
C PRO A 686 13.75 24.04 -9.54
N LEU A 687 13.52 25.34 -9.70
CA LEU A 687 12.27 26.03 -9.37
C LEU A 687 11.99 27.15 -10.39
N PHE A 688 10.91 27.03 -11.15
CA PHE A 688 10.61 27.94 -12.27
C PHE A 688 9.17 28.43 -12.28
N ASP A 689 8.98 29.73 -12.42
CA ASP A 689 7.66 30.35 -12.61
C ASP A 689 7.17 30.14 -14.06
N ILE A 690 6.20 29.23 -14.20
CA ILE A 690 5.66 28.83 -15.50
C ILE A 690 4.29 29.42 -15.79
N GLY A 691 3.67 30.19 -14.90
CA GLY A 691 2.31 30.67 -15.19
C GLY A 691 1.56 31.31 -14.05
N GLU A 692 0.24 31.35 -14.20
CA GLU A 692 -0.69 31.98 -13.26
C GLU A 692 -2.05 31.26 -13.19
N VAL A 693 -2.69 31.36 -12.03
CA VAL A 693 -4.10 31.04 -11.84
C VAL A 693 -4.94 32.21 -12.34
N ILE A 694 -6.00 31.94 -13.10
CA ILE A 694 -6.88 32.97 -13.68
C ILE A 694 -8.32 32.83 -13.21
N GLY A 695 -9.04 33.95 -13.15
CA GLY A 695 -10.44 33.99 -12.67
C GLY A 695 -11.48 33.44 -13.66
N THR A 696 -11.10 33.12 -14.89
CA THR A 696 -12.00 32.47 -15.85
C THR A 696 -11.90 30.95 -15.75
N ARG A 697 -12.87 30.21 -16.28
CA ARG A 697 -12.86 28.74 -16.32
C ARG A 697 -12.11 28.18 -17.54
N GLN A 698 -11.06 28.87 -17.99
CA GLN A 698 -10.28 28.50 -19.16
C GLN A 698 -8.94 27.91 -18.73
N PHE A 699 -8.55 26.81 -19.35
CA PHE A 699 -7.24 26.18 -19.15
C PHE A 699 -6.44 26.27 -20.44
N THR A 700 -5.23 26.83 -20.38
CA THR A 700 -4.34 26.93 -21.54
C THR A 700 -2.89 26.65 -21.19
N ILE A 701 -2.21 25.88 -22.04
CA ILE A 701 -0.77 25.62 -21.95
C ILE A 701 -0.11 25.91 -23.30
N LYS A 702 1.02 26.60 -23.30
CA LYS A 702 1.84 26.79 -24.51
C LYS A 702 2.69 25.57 -24.84
N GLY A 703 2.89 25.31 -26.13
CA GLY A 703 3.85 24.33 -26.63
C GLY A 703 5.20 24.97 -26.99
N THR A 704 6.17 24.15 -27.36
CA THR A 704 7.54 24.58 -27.71
C THR A 704 7.60 25.49 -28.94
N SER A 705 6.55 25.55 -29.76
CA SER A 705 6.40 26.51 -30.86
C SER A 705 6.04 27.94 -30.39
N GLY A 706 5.76 28.13 -29.10
CA GLY A 706 5.27 29.38 -28.51
C GLY A 706 3.78 29.63 -28.69
N GLY A 707 3.09 28.79 -29.49
CA GLY A 707 1.64 28.80 -29.64
C GLY A 707 0.92 28.05 -28.51
N THR A 708 -0.40 28.21 -28.44
CA THR A 708 -1.25 27.47 -27.50
C THR A 708 -1.37 26.01 -27.95
N ALA A 709 -0.79 25.09 -27.19
CA ALA A 709 -0.82 23.65 -27.46
C ALA A 709 -2.03 22.96 -26.82
N ILE A 710 -2.52 23.47 -25.68
CA ILE A 710 -3.74 22.99 -25.02
C ILE A 710 -4.64 24.19 -24.75
N SER A 711 -5.93 24.03 -25.05
CA SER A 711 -6.96 25.04 -24.76
C SER A 711 -8.31 24.35 -24.55
N ALA A 712 -8.76 24.28 -23.30
CA ALA A 712 -10.02 23.65 -22.93
C ALA A 712 -10.77 24.44 -21.83
N SER A 713 -12.06 24.18 -21.70
CA SER A 713 -12.82 24.61 -20.52
C SER A 713 -12.58 23.65 -19.34
N LEU A 714 -12.67 24.13 -18.11
CA LEU A 714 -12.58 23.23 -16.94
C LEU A 714 -13.69 22.17 -16.94
N ASP A 715 -14.88 22.51 -17.43
CA ASP A 715 -16.02 21.59 -17.47
C ASP A 715 -15.76 20.41 -18.42
N GLU A 716 -15.13 20.67 -19.56
CA GLU A 716 -14.71 19.65 -20.52
C GLU A 716 -13.68 18.68 -19.92
N LEU A 717 -12.63 19.22 -19.31
CA LEU A 717 -11.56 18.41 -18.69
C LEU A 717 -12.12 17.57 -17.53
N LYS A 718 -12.92 18.19 -16.66
CA LYS A 718 -13.54 17.52 -15.52
C LYS A 718 -14.51 16.43 -15.98
N ALA A 719 -15.32 16.68 -17.01
CA ALA A 719 -16.22 15.66 -17.55
C ALA A 719 -15.45 14.46 -18.11
N ALA A 720 -14.37 14.70 -18.88
CA ALA A 720 -13.52 13.63 -19.39
C ALA A 720 -12.94 12.78 -18.25
N TRP A 721 -12.52 13.43 -17.16
CA TRP A 721 -11.95 12.76 -15.98
C TRP A 721 -12.98 12.00 -15.13
N LYS A 722 -14.21 12.50 -14.95
CA LYS A 722 -15.22 11.85 -14.08
C LYS A 722 -15.96 10.67 -14.72
N ASN A 723 -16.13 10.68 -16.04
CA ASN A 723 -17.02 9.74 -16.71
C ASN A 723 -16.63 8.24 -16.66
N PRO A 724 -15.35 7.83 -16.76
CA PRO A 724 -15.01 6.42 -17.02
C PRO A 724 -15.45 5.42 -15.95
N LEU A 725 -15.47 5.83 -14.67
CA LEU A 725 -15.83 4.97 -13.52
C LEU A 725 -17.12 5.43 -12.81
N ALA A 726 -17.95 6.24 -13.47
CA ALA A 726 -19.26 6.63 -12.95
C ALA A 726 -20.27 5.47 -13.08
N TRP A 727 -20.10 4.42 -12.28
CA TRP A 727 -20.89 3.17 -12.36
C TRP A 727 -22.25 3.22 -11.65
N ASP A 728 -22.74 4.42 -11.31
CA ASP A 728 -24.02 4.64 -10.61
C ASP A 728 -25.27 4.42 -11.48
#